data_AF-A0A229GZJ8-F1
#
_entry.id   AF-A0A229GZJ8-F1
#
_cell.length_a   1.000
_cell.length_b   1.000
_cell.length_c   1.000
_cell.angle_alpha   90.00
_cell.angle_beta   90.00
_cell.angle_gamma   90.00
#
_symmetry.space_group_name_H-M   'P 1'
#
loop_
_entity.id
_entity.type
_entity.pdbx_description
1 polymer ?
#
loop_
_entity_poly.entity_id
_entity_poly.type
_entity_poly.pdbx_seq_one_letter_code
_entity_poly.pdbx_strand_id
1 'polypeptide(L)'
;MGLRHHARDDRRRPADRRPAAVTSPSGESVPRPVRRSAALAPLLAAALTAALVPAATAAPAAPRAELPSYISALSSVRYDGVGDDLLTAGLGFSGLRAATPPAPADPDRPTAAELRRQAIWASAGLSAGSGGGLGRLYGPNVDRGRPVPGDGKVAGVEYRAVAGSGSHSVSFVVQVPDDFDRDRPCVVAAPASGLGGVYNMVGTAGAWGLHRRCAVAYTDKGMGPAFDDLHSGTVMAHDGTTGPRTQTADRAAFDAGLSDDERARFDAERPYRVAYKMAHAKTNPQATWGRDVLGSVELALALLDRDWRQGAPRAGYTPATTTVIATGVSNGGGAAVAAGEDDRGGLIDAVVASEPQMNLAPLNGIRVTQGGRAVPAAGLPLIRYGSLASLLQPCAALTEPTAPGYSSLDTAAAHRRCAALVGDDPRLISRRDAKRAGPDGLPRLAQEALVRAGYQPQSSYLQLAHYDPQTPASYAMSFARASVADSLCGYGWARTDASGTPVPYRTAELAAAFGTSSGRAPAPGVLIDENSPGGPVADARSQGPDGRHDYNLRGESCVYRLAFNKAPRAEGEWAARLAEGLDATRRTGDLHGKPALIVHGRDDTRVPVNHSTRPYLGLNSRAQHGVGTVAYVEVTNAHHFDSTAPGFDNRYVPLGYYYQQALDLMWQRLDGRGQLPPSQVVRTVPRGGEPGHAPELTPANVPDIADRPAAGDRVRITDETVRIP
;
A
#
# COMPACT_ATOMS: atom_id res chain seq x y z
N MET A 1 -30.51 -34.69 -46.67
CA MET A 1 -30.94 -34.93 -48.08
C MET A 1 -29.68 -34.82 -48.93
N GLY A 2 -29.26 -35.89 -49.61
CA GLY A 2 -27.85 -36.07 -50.06
C GLY A 2 -26.94 -36.59 -48.92
N LEU A 3 -26.08 -37.62 -48.98
CA LEU A 3 -25.47 -38.45 -50.07
C LEU A 3 -24.41 -37.68 -50.91
N ARG A 4 -23.21 -38.17 -51.28
CA ARG A 4 -22.41 -39.44 -51.17
C ARG A 4 -20.95 -39.10 -51.64
N HIS A 5 -19.85 -39.87 -51.53
CA HIS A 5 -19.42 -41.13 -50.85
C HIS A 5 -17.87 -41.22 -50.89
N HIS A 6 -17.22 -41.94 -49.95
CA HIS A 6 -16.09 -42.92 -50.10
C HIS A 6 -15.37 -43.09 -48.72
N ALA A 7 -15.04 -44.27 -48.14
CA ALA A 7 -14.68 -45.63 -48.61
C ALA A 7 -13.19 -45.77 -49.06
N ARG A 8 -12.39 -46.77 -48.65
CA ARG A 8 -12.66 -48.03 -47.89
C ARG A 8 -11.36 -48.71 -47.38
N ASP A 9 -11.46 -49.55 -46.33
CA ASP A 9 -10.64 -50.75 -45.98
C ASP A 9 -9.08 -50.63 -45.82
N ASP A 10 -8.32 -51.54 -45.17
CA ASP A 10 -8.65 -52.87 -44.59
C ASP A 10 -7.85 -53.32 -43.32
N ARG A 11 -8.40 -54.35 -42.65
CA ARG A 11 -7.94 -55.40 -41.67
C ARG A 11 -6.42 -55.73 -41.49
N ARG A 12 -5.88 -56.45 -40.47
CA ARG A 12 -6.27 -57.28 -39.26
C ARG A 12 -5.29 -56.93 -38.07
N ARG A 13 -5.48 -57.08 -36.73
CA ARG A 13 -5.91 -58.16 -35.78
C ARG A 13 -4.94 -59.38 -35.65
N PRO A 14 -4.78 -60.07 -34.47
CA PRO A 14 -4.52 -59.62 -33.07
C PRO A 14 -3.64 -60.57 -32.16
N ALA A 15 -3.49 -60.26 -30.86
CA ALA A 15 -3.16 -61.17 -29.70
C ALA A 15 -1.69 -61.72 -29.55
N ASP A 16 -1.23 -62.29 -28.41
CA ASP A 16 -1.88 -62.72 -27.15
C ASP A 16 -0.96 -62.69 -25.86
N ARG A 17 -1.55 -62.98 -24.67
CA ARG A 17 -1.05 -63.31 -23.28
C ARG A 17 0.47 -63.26 -22.89
N ARG A 18 0.92 -62.76 -21.71
CA ARG A 18 0.65 -63.07 -20.25
C ARG A 18 1.14 -64.46 -19.75
N PRO A 19 1.50 -64.70 -18.45
CA PRO A 19 1.97 -63.80 -17.35
C PRO A 19 3.06 -64.42 -16.38
N ALA A 20 3.43 -63.69 -15.30
CA ALA A 20 3.89 -64.20 -13.96
C ALA A 20 5.28 -64.92 -13.81
N ALA A 21 5.91 -65.09 -12.61
CA ALA A 21 6.00 -64.28 -11.36
C ALA A 21 7.03 -64.86 -10.33
N VAL A 22 7.55 -64.01 -9.41
CA VAL A 22 7.99 -64.31 -8.00
C VAL A 22 9.36 -65.00 -7.69
N THR A 23 9.89 -64.66 -6.49
CA THR A 23 10.95 -65.27 -5.61
C THR A 23 12.47 -65.01 -5.80
N SER A 24 13.09 -64.56 -4.69
CA SER A 24 14.52 -64.67 -4.27
C SER A 24 14.72 -66.01 -3.47
N PRO A 25 15.83 -66.34 -2.72
CA PRO A 25 16.94 -65.54 -2.15
C PRO A 25 18.38 -66.17 -2.08
N SER A 26 19.34 -65.42 -1.50
CA SER A 26 20.50 -65.80 -0.63
C SER A 26 21.49 -66.96 -0.95
N GLY A 27 22.80 -66.72 -0.73
CA GLY A 27 23.85 -67.75 -0.56
C GLY A 27 25.27 -67.18 -0.32
N GLU A 28 26.14 -67.88 0.45
CA GLU A 28 27.46 -67.37 0.93
C GLU A 28 28.71 -68.19 0.48
N SER A 29 29.89 -67.53 0.61
CA SER A 29 31.17 -68.07 1.14
C SER A 29 32.32 -68.64 0.24
N VAL A 30 33.50 -67.98 0.33
CA VAL A 30 34.84 -68.46 0.82
C VAL A 30 35.47 -69.75 0.20
N PRO A 31 36.74 -69.73 -0.31
CA PRO A 31 37.95 -69.90 0.56
C PRO A 31 39.30 -69.23 0.16
N ARG A 32 40.30 -69.38 1.05
CA ARG A 32 41.70 -68.88 1.01
C ARG A 32 42.74 -69.96 0.63
N PRO A 33 44.00 -69.57 0.32
CA PRO A 33 45.18 -70.00 1.13
C PRO A 33 45.97 -68.80 1.73
N VAL A 34 46.73 -68.82 2.85
CA VAL A 34 47.64 -69.81 3.54
C VAL A 34 49.05 -69.81 2.89
N ARG A 35 50.21 -69.59 3.58
CA ARG A 35 50.59 -69.44 5.03
C ARG A 35 51.99 -68.78 5.18
N ARG A 36 52.36 -68.28 6.38
CA ARG A 36 53.70 -68.23 7.08
C ARG A 36 53.99 -66.88 7.79
N SER A 37 54.81 -66.75 8.85
CA SER A 37 54.92 -67.46 10.17
C SER A 37 56.29 -67.15 10.83
N ALA A 38 56.30 -66.46 11.97
CA ALA A 38 57.38 -66.43 12.97
C ALA A 38 56.82 -65.98 14.32
N ALA A 39 57.43 -66.35 15.44
CA ALA A 39 56.92 -66.05 16.78
C ALA A 39 58.04 -65.88 17.81
N LEU A 40 57.81 -65.04 18.84
CA LEU A 40 58.47 -65.05 20.15
C LEU A 40 57.74 -64.09 21.11
N ALA A 41 57.86 -64.36 22.42
CA ALA A 41 57.27 -63.62 23.55
C ALA A 41 58.03 -64.04 24.84
N PRO A 42 57.79 -63.48 26.04
CA PRO A 42 56.96 -62.31 26.41
C PRO A 42 57.76 -61.25 27.21
N LEU A 43 57.10 -60.19 27.70
CA LEU A 43 57.25 -59.67 29.08
C LEU A 43 56.21 -58.59 29.41
N LEU A 44 56.03 -58.26 30.70
CA LEU A 44 54.93 -57.42 31.20
C LEU A 44 55.31 -55.94 31.30
N ALA A 45 54.36 -55.07 30.93
CA ALA A 45 54.18 -53.75 31.54
C ALA A 45 52.69 -53.37 31.47
N ALA A 46 52.04 -53.20 32.62
CA ALA A 46 50.65 -52.72 32.68
C ALA A 46 50.64 -51.19 32.80
N ALA A 47 50.07 -50.51 31.81
CA ALA A 47 49.84 -49.06 31.84
C ALA A 47 48.38 -48.78 31.48
N LEU A 48 47.69 -47.98 32.31
CA LEU A 48 46.33 -47.54 32.02
C LEU A 48 46.37 -46.50 30.88
N THR A 49 46.05 -46.90 29.66
CA THR A 49 45.68 -45.97 28.60
C THR A 49 44.25 -45.49 28.82
N ALA A 50 44.11 -44.34 29.50
CA ALA A 50 42.85 -43.63 29.54
C ALA A 50 42.40 -43.32 28.10
N ALA A 51 41.23 -43.80 27.70
CA ALA A 51 40.69 -43.54 26.38
C ALA A 51 40.28 -42.06 26.31
N LEU A 52 41.13 -41.22 25.70
CA LEU A 52 40.73 -39.87 25.31
C LEU A 52 39.67 -39.99 24.21
N VAL A 53 38.41 -39.99 24.63
CA VAL A 53 37.32 -39.49 23.79
C VAL A 53 37.73 -38.08 23.38
N PRO A 54 37.89 -37.76 22.07
CA PRO A 54 38.13 -36.40 21.66
C PRO A 54 36.91 -35.59 22.09
N ALA A 55 37.10 -34.68 23.05
CA ALA A 55 36.04 -33.77 23.46
C ALA A 55 35.57 -33.04 22.21
N ALA A 56 34.30 -33.22 21.85
CA ALA A 56 33.73 -32.53 20.71
C ALA A 56 33.81 -31.03 21.00
N THR A 57 34.77 -30.36 20.36
CA THR A 57 34.95 -28.92 20.47
C THR A 57 33.67 -28.29 19.94
N ALA A 58 32.83 -27.80 20.85
CA ALA A 58 31.65 -27.05 20.49
C ALA A 58 32.11 -25.94 19.56
N ALA A 59 31.65 -25.97 18.30
CA ALA A 59 31.94 -24.91 17.36
C ALA A 59 31.55 -23.59 18.04
N PRO A 60 32.41 -22.55 18.00
CA PRO A 60 32.11 -21.29 18.67
C PRO A 60 30.73 -20.84 18.21
N ALA A 61 29.84 -20.59 19.18
CA ALA A 61 28.48 -20.19 18.87
C ALA A 61 28.53 -19.02 17.89
N ALA A 62 27.84 -19.16 16.75
CA ALA A 62 27.85 -18.12 15.73
C ALA A 62 27.50 -16.78 16.39
N PRO A 63 28.24 -15.69 16.13
CA PRO A 63 27.97 -14.41 16.75
C PRO A 63 26.50 -14.06 16.51
N ARG A 64 25.76 -13.75 17.58
CA ARG A 64 24.37 -13.31 17.47
C ARG A 64 24.32 -12.15 16.49
N ALA A 65 23.41 -12.22 15.52
CA ALA A 65 23.23 -11.13 14.57
C ALA A 65 22.97 -9.83 15.34
N GLU A 66 23.84 -8.84 15.09
CA GLU A 66 23.65 -7.48 15.58
C GLU A 66 22.48 -6.84 14.84
N LEU A 67 21.80 -5.90 15.50
CA LEU A 67 20.71 -5.16 14.86
C LEU A 67 21.29 -4.16 13.84
N PRO A 68 20.56 -3.85 12.74
CA PRO A 68 20.98 -2.80 11.82
C PRO A 68 21.19 -1.48 12.55
N SER A 69 22.31 -0.80 12.25
CA SER A 69 22.80 0.34 13.05
C SER A 69 21.94 1.61 13.03
N TYR A 70 20.92 1.66 12.16
CA TYR A 70 19.92 2.73 12.14
C TYR A 70 18.78 2.54 13.16
N ILE A 71 18.66 1.36 13.79
CA ILE A 71 17.63 1.07 14.79
C ILE A 71 17.98 1.76 16.12
N SER A 72 17.20 2.78 16.49
CA SER A 72 17.36 3.55 17.72
C SER A 72 16.63 2.92 18.92
N ALA A 73 15.56 2.15 18.67
CA ALA A 73 14.82 1.43 19.71
C ALA A 73 14.25 0.11 19.20
N LEU A 74 14.17 -0.89 20.08
CA LEU A 74 13.51 -2.18 19.83
C LEU A 74 12.76 -2.66 21.08
N SER A 75 11.54 -3.16 20.89
CA SER A 75 10.78 -3.93 21.87
C SER A 75 10.22 -5.21 21.22
N SER A 76 9.85 -6.21 22.02
CA SER A 76 9.19 -7.42 21.53
C SER A 76 8.12 -7.92 22.50
N VAL A 77 7.06 -8.52 21.93
CA VAL A 77 5.95 -9.13 22.67
C VAL A 77 5.63 -10.48 22.03
N ARG A 78 5.36 -11.49 22.86
CA ARG A 78 4.90 -12.81 22.43
C ARG A 78 3.38 -12.92 22.64
N TYR A 79 2.67 -13.44 21.66
CA TYR A 79 1.21 -13.60 21.65
C TYR A 79 0.82 -15.08 21.55
N ASP A 80 -0.26 -15.46 22.22
CA ASP A 80 -0.65 -16.86 22.42
C ASP A 80 -1.53 -17.43 21.29
N GLY A 81 -2.06 -16.57 20.40
CA GLY A 81 -2.99 -16.98 19.35
C GLY A 81 -4.42 -17.22 19.86
N VAL A 82 -4.70 -16.90 21.13
CA VAL A 82 -5.98 -17.16 21.80
C VAL A 82 -6.55 -15.86 22.35
N GLY A 83 -5.93 -15.30 23.39
CA GLY A 83 -6.32 -14.01 23.98
C GLY A 83 -5.82 -12.81 23.20
N ASP A 84 -4.61 -12.90 22.61
CA ASP A 84 -4.07 -11.91 21.68
C ASP A 84 -3.21 -12.62 20.62
N ASP A 85 -3.01 -12.01 19.45
CA ASP A 85 -2.41 -12.66 18.30
C ASP A 85 -1.81 -11.64 17.30
N LEU A 86 -1.00 -12.12 16.36
CA LEU A 86 -0.31 -11.27 15.37
C LEU A 86 -1.27 -10.61 14.37
N LEU A 87 -2.30 -11.32 13.91
CA LEU A 87 -3.16 -10.86 12.82
C LEU A 87 -4.38 -10.08 13.29
N THR A 88 -5.05 -10.54 14.35
CA THR A 88 -6.34 -9.99 14.78
C THR A 88 -6.29 -9.26 16.13
N ALA A 89 -5.13 -9.20 16.78
CA ALA A 89 -4.95 -8.62 18.11
C ALA A 89 -5.95 -9.14 19.17
N GLY A 90 -6.30 -10.42 19.10
CA GLY A 90 -7.30 -11.06 19.97
C GLY A 90 -8.74 -11.01 19.46
N LEU A 91 -9.05 -10.22 18.43
CA LEU A 91 -10.44 -9.97 17.99
C LEU A 91 -11.08 -11.14 17.19
N GLY A 92 -10.28 -11.94 16.48
CA GLY A 92 -10.75 -12.81 15.40
C GLY A 92 -11.28 -12.01 14.20
N PHE A 93 -11.43 -12.65 13.03
CA PHE A 93 -12.06 -12.03 11.86
C PHE A 93 -13.49 -11.55 12.15
N SER A 94 -14.23 -12.24 13.02
CA SER A 94 -15.52 -11.80 13.54
C SER A 94 -15.45 -10.45 14.27
N GLY A 95 -14.46 -10.25 15.14
CA GLY A 95 -14.25 -8.98 15.84
C GLY A 95 -13.61 -7.89 14.97
N LEU A 96 -12.75 -8.24 14.01
CA LEU A 96 -12.27 -7.29 12.99
C LEU A 96 -13.44 -6.71 12.18
N ARG A 97 -14.48 -7.52 11.91
CA ARG A 97 -15.72 -7.11 11.24
C ARG A 97 -16.71 -6.30 12.10
N ALA A 98 -16.39 -6.00 13.36
CA ALA A 98 -17.27 -5.16 14.18
C ALA A 98 -17.40 -3.76 13.59
N ALA A 99 -18.63 -3.21 13.55
CA ALA A 99 -18.91 -1.88 12.99
C ALA A 99 -18.43 -0.72 13.89
N THR A 100 -17.99 -1.02 15.11
CA THR A 100 -17.47 -0.07 16.10
C THR A 100 -16.06 -0.49 16.52
N PRO A 101 -15.12 0.46 16.75
CA PRO A 101 -13.79 0.13 17.21
C PRO A 101 -13.81 -0.56 18.58
N PRO A 102 -12.84 -1.43 18.89
CA PRO A 102 -12.69 -1.99 20.23
C PRO A 102 -12.37 -0.87 21.23
N ALA A 103 -13.27 -0.65 22.20
CA ALA A 103 -13.11 0.37 23.21
C ALA A 103 -11.95 0.04 24.18
N PRO A 104 -11.17 1.04 24.61
CA PRO A 104 -10.21 0.88 25.69
C PRO A 104 -10.90 0.97 27.06
N ALA A 105 -10.22 0.52 28.12
CA ALA A 105 -10.71 0.65 29.49
C ALA A 105 -10.76 2.11 29.98
N ASP A 106 -9.81 2.94 29.53
CA ASP A 106 -9.78 4.39 29.73
C ASP A 106 -9.64 5.07 28.35
N PRO A 107 -10.68 5.75 27.83
CA PRO A 107 -10.63 6.46 26.55
C PRO A 107 -9.67 7.64 26.51
N ASP A 108 -9.40 8.30 27.63
CA ASP A 108 -8.44 9.42 27.71
C ASP A 108 -6.99 8.92 27.90
N ARG A 109 -6.81 7.67 28.38
CA ARG A 109 -5.49 7.06 28.62
C ARG A 109 -5.37 5.59 28.16
N PRO A 110 -5.69 5.27 26.89
CA PRO A 110 -5.59 3.92 26.35
C PRO A 110 -4.14 3.41 26.36
N THR A 111 -3.96 2.12 26.67
CA THR A 111 -2.63 1.49 26.66
C THR A 111 -2.15 1.21 25.24
N ALA A 112 -0.83 1.10 25.05
CA ALA A 112 -0.23 0.70 23.77
C ALA A 112 -0.74 -0.65 23.23
N ALA A 113 -1.27 -1.54 24.09
CA ALA A 113 -1.89 -2.80 23.67
C ALA A 113 -3.30 -2.60 23.09
N GLU A 114 -4.11 -1.74 23.71
CA GLU A 114 -5.43 -1.36 23.21
C GLU A 114 -5.32 -0.53 21.92
N LEU A 115 -4.35 0.39 21.84
CA LEU A 115 -4.06 1.16 20.64
C LEU A 115 -3.57 0.28 19.48
N ARG A 116 -2.72 -0.73 19.74
CA ARG A 116 -2.39 -1.77 18.75
C ARG A 116 -3.64 -2.49 18.27
N ARG A 117 -4.54 -2.91 19.18
CA ARG A 117 -5.78 -3.61 18.84
C ARG A 117 -6.74 -2.76 18.00
N GLN A 118 -6.87 -1.47 18.31
CA GLN A 118 -7.63 -0.52 17.50
C GLN A 118 -7.01 -0.29 16.12
N ALA A 119 -5.68 -0.09 16.05
CA ALA A 119 -4.97 0.08 14.78
C ALA A 119 -5.13 -1.16 13.88
N ILE A 120 -5.03 -2.36 14.45
CA ILE A 120 -5.22 -3.63 13.71
C ILE A 120 -6.68 -3.78 13.24
N TRP A 121 -7.68 -3.44 14.07
CA TRP A 121 -9.09 -3.38 13.67
C TRP A 121 -9.33 -2.41 12.49
N ALA A 122 -8.88 -1.16 12.59
CA ALA A 122 -9.04 -0.16 11.54
C ALA A 122 -8.27 -0.51 10.25
N SER A 123 -7.20 -1.29 10.38
CA SER A 123 -6.34 -1.75 9.28
C SER A 123 -6.80 -3.06 8.63
N ALA A 124 -7.95 -3.61 9.05
CA ALA A 124 -8.44 -4.88 8.52
C ALA A 124 -8.92 -4.81 7.05
N GLY A 125 -9.08 -3.61 6.47
CA GLY A 125 -9.32 -3.42 5.03
C GLY A 125 -10.69 -3.87 4.53
N LEU A 126 -11.71 -3.84 5.40
CA LEU A 126 -12.96 -4.61 5.22
C LEU A 126 -14.05 -3.92 4.37
N SER A 127 -13.68 -2.91 3.56
CA SER A 127 -14.58 -1.98 2.84
C SER A 127 -15.68 -2.62 1.99
N ALA A 128 -15.46 -3.83 1.49
CA ALA A 128 -16.36 -4.52 0.57
C ALA A 128 -17.45 -5.36 1.27
N GLY A 129 -17.29 -5.65 2.56
CA GLY A 129 -18.19 -6.52 3.33
C GLY A 129 -18.40 -7.92 2.74
N SER A 130 -19.24 -8.75 3.38
CA SER A 130 -19.56 -10.08 2.85
C SER A 130 -20.27 -10.04 1.49
N GLY A 131 -21.04 -8.98 1.20
CA GLY A 131 -21.67 -8.78 -0.10
C GLY A 131 -20.65 -8.70 -1.24
N GLY A 132 -19.54 -7.99 -1.03
CA GLY A 132 -18.38 -7.95 -1.93
C GLY A 132 -17.49 -9.21 -1.87
N GLY A 133 -17.92 -10.30 -1.23
CA GLY A 133 -17.16 -11.55 -1.17
C GLY A 133 -16.05 -11.60 -0.12
N LEU A 134 -15.89 -10.57 0.71
CA LEU A 134 -14.90 -10.53 1.78
C LEU A 134 -15.17 -11.63 2.83
N GLY A 135 -14.14 -12.41 3.13
CA GLY A 135 -14.22 -13.59 4.00
C GLY A 135 -14.85 -14.83 3.36
N ARG A 136 -15.21 -14.78 2.07
CA ARG A 136 -15.71 -15.91 1.28
C ARG A 136 -14.87 -16.19 0.02
N LEU A 137 -14.34 -15.15 -0.63
CA LEU A 137 -13.49 -15.23 -1.82
C LEU A 137 -12.05 -14.77 -1.56
N TYR A 138 -11.87 -13.77 -0.68
CA TYR A 138 -10.58 -13.17 -0.32
C TYR A 138 -10.66 -12.52 1.07
N GLY A 139 -9.52 -12.11 1.63
CA GLY A 139 -9.45 -11.33 2.89
C GLY A 139 -8.68 -12.03 4.02
N PRO A 140 -8.59 -11.41 5.21
CA PRO A 140 -7.65 -11.84 6.27
C PRO A 140 -7.88 -13.25 6.83
N ASN A 141 -9.06 -13.82 6.64
CA ASN A 141 -9.39 -15.19 7.05
C ASN A 141 -9.49 -16.16 5.86
N VAL A 142 -8.98 -15.82 4.67
CA VAL A 142 -9.06 -16.66 3.46
C VAL A 142 -7.66 -16.96 2.94
N ASP A 143 -7.30 -18.23 2.82
CA ASP A 143 -6.08 -18.70 2.15
C ASP A 143 -6.43 -19.67 1.03
N ARG A 144 -5.75 -19.54 -0.13
CA ARG A 144 -5.95 -20.36 -1.34
C ARG A 144 -7.44 -20.55 -1.70
N GLY A 145 -8.22 -19.47 -1.58
CA GLY A 145 -9.66 -19.43 -1.86
C GLY A 145 -10.55 -20.15 -0.83
N ARG A 146 -10.07 -20.42 0.38
CA ARG A 146 -10.82 -21.13 1.45
C ARG A 146 -10.72 -20.40 2.80
N PRO A 147 -11.80 -20.34 3.60
CA PRO A 147 -11.72 -19.84 4.97
C PRO A 147 -10.75 -20.66 5.83
N VAL A 148 -9.91 -19.96 6.61
CA VAL A 148 -8.97 -20.58 7.56
C VAL A 148 -9.67 -20.94 8.88
N PRO A 149 -9.24 -22.00 9.60
CA PRO A 149 -9.72 -22.31 10.95
C PRO A 149 -9.40 -21.22 11.98
N GLY A 150 -10.00 -21.32 13.18
CA GLY A 150 -9.61 -20.50 14.34
C GLY A 150 -9.92 -19.00 14.23
N ASP A 151 -10.85 -18.62 13.34
CA ASP A 151 -11.21 -17.23 13.03
C ASP A 151 -10.01 -16.35 12.59
N GLY A 152 -8.94 -16.99 12.07
CA GLY A 152 -7.75 -16.32 11.54
C GLY A 152 -6.67 -15.92 12.55
N LYS A 153 -6.78 -16.30 13.83
CA LYS A 153 -5.79 -15.95 14.86
C LYS A 153 -4.41 -16.61 14.61
N VAL A 154 -3.32 -15.87 14.82
CA VAL A 154 -1.93 -16.36 14.60
C VAL A 154 -1.04 -16.11 15.82
N ALA A 155 -0.59 -17.18 16.48
CA ALA A 155 0.38 -17.12 17.57
C ALA A 155 1.80 -16.79 17.07
N GLY A 156 2.64 -16.18 17.92
CA GLY A 156 4.04 -15.88 17.57
C GLY A 156 4.64 -14.70 18.33
N VAL A 157 5.64 -14.05 17.71
CA VAL A 157 6.35 -12.90 18.30
C VAL A 157 6.24 -11.69 17.39
N GLU A 158 5.91 -10.54 17.98
CA GLU A 158 5.94 -9.24 17.33
C GLU A 158 7.10 -8.41 17.89
N TYR A 159 7.93 -7.90 16.99
CA TYR A 159 8.99 -6.94 17.26
C TYR A 159 8.55 -5.57 16.79
N ARG A 160 8.73 -4.54 17.61
CA ARG A 160 8.40 -3.15 17.28
C ARG A 160 9.66 -2.31 17.43
N ALA A 161 10.09 -1.68 16.36
CA ALA A 161 11.36 -0.96 16.28
C ALA A 161 11.19 0.44 15.69
N VAL A 162 12.16 1.30 15.97
CA VAL A 162 12.22 2.68 15.47
C VAL A 162 13.60 2.89 14.86
N ALA A 163 13.66 3.61 13.74
CA ALA A 163 14.88 4.24 13.26
C ALA A 163 14.79 5.76 13.37
N GLY A 164 15.92 6.43 13.64
CA GLY A 164 15.96 7.88 13.84
C GLY A 164 15.20 8.35 15.09
N SER A 165 14.77 9.62 15.07
CA SER A 165 14.01 10.28 16.15
C SER A 165 13.19 11.46 15.61
N GLY A 166 12.20 11.93 16.38
CA GLY A 166 11.39 13.12 16.07
C GLY A 166 10.76 13.07 14.68
N SER A 167 10.80 14.21 13.96
CA SER A 167 10.27 14.34 12.59
C SER A 167 10.93 13.44 11.54
N HIS A 168 12.12 12.90 11.81
CA HIS A 168 12.87 11.98 10.95
C HIS A 168 12.66 10.50 11.29
N SER A 169 11.88 10.18 12.31
CA SER A 169 11.69 8.79 12.74
C SER A 169 10.93 7.94 11.71
N VAL A 170 11.23 6.64 11.65
CA VAL A 170 10.47 5.64 10.88
C VAL A 170 10.11 4.48 11.81
N SER A 171 8.84 4.08 11.79
CA SER A 171 8.32 3.01 12.65
C SER A 171 8.28 1.68 11.91
N PHE A 172 8.78 0.62 12.55
CA PHE A 172 8.84 -0.74 12.00
C PHE A 172 8.14 -1.74 12.91
N VAL A 173 7.50 -2.73 12.29
CA VAL A 173 7.01 -3.92 12.99
C VAL A 173 7.47 -5.15 12.23
N VAL A 174 8.00 -6.16 12.91
CA VAL A 174 8.26 -7.49 12.33
C VAL A 174 7.45 -8.52 13.11
N GLN A 175 6.59 -9.26 12.43
CA GLN A 175 5.80 -10.35 13.00
C GLN A 175 6.36 -11.68 12.51
N VAL A 176 6.65 -12.61 13.42
CA VAL A 176 7.12 -13.96 13.09
C VAL A 176 6.17 -14.97 13.75
N PRO A 177 5.44 -15.79 12.97
CA PRO A 177 4.50 -16.76 13.50
C PRO A 177 5.22 -17.92 14.18
N ASP A 178 4.59 -18.54 15.18
CA ASP A 178 5.18 -19.65 15.94
C ASP A 178 5.55 -20.87 15.08
N ASP A 179 4.81 -21.09 14.01
CA ASP A 179 5.02 -22.19 13.06
C ASP A 179 5.85 -21.78 11.83
N PHE A 180 6.52 -20.63 11.85
CA PHE A 180 7.36 -20.10 10.76
C PHE A 180 8.17 -21.18 10.01
N ASP A 181 8.09 -21.17 8.68
CA ASP A 181 8.67 -22.23 7.84
C ASP A 181 10.18 -22.09 7.69
N ARG A 182 10.94 -22.79 8.54
CA ARG A 182 12.42 -22.76 8.51
C ARG A 182 13.03 -23.55 7.36
N ASP A 183 12.29 -24.46 6.72
CA ASP A 183 12.74 -25.21 5.55
C ASP A 183 12.57 -24.37 4.26
N ARG A 184 11.61 -23.44 4.26
CA ARG A 184 11.28 -22.53 3.16
C ARG A 184 11.06 -21.08 3.64
N PRO A 185 12.06 -20.45 4.29
CA PRO A 185 11.86 -19.21 5.01
C PRO A 185 11.59 -18.05 4.06
N CYS A 186 10.65 -17.20 4.46
CA CYS A 186 10.19 -16.08 3.65
C CYS A 186 9.89 -14.82 4.48
N VAL A 187 10.10 -13.65 3.88
CA VAL A 187 9.75 -12.34 4.42
C VAL A 187 8.80 -11.64 3.45
N VAL A 188 7.64 -11.20 3.95
CA VAL A 188 6.73 -10.31 3.22
C VAL A 188 6.94 -8.89 3.73
N ALA A 189 7.51 -8.01 2.90
CA ALA A 189 7.69 -6.60 3.25
C ALA A 189 6.45 -5.81 2.81
N ALA A 190 5.72 -5.26 3.79
CA ALA A 190 4.37 -4.72 3.67
C ALA A 190 4.27 -3.26 4.18
N PRO A 191 4.87 -2.28 3.46
CA PRO A 191 4.70 -0.85 3.77
C PRO A 191 3.24 -0.40 3.78
N ALA A 192 2.88 0.48 4.73
CA ALA A 192 1.53 1.00 4.92
C ALA A 192 0.88 1.56 3.64
N SER A 193 -0.40 1.25 3.40
CA SER A 193 -1.19 1.91 2.35
C SER A 193 -1.50 3.37 2.73
N GLY A 194 -1.75 4.21 1.72
CA GLY A 194 -1.98 5.64 1.91
C GLY A 194 -0.92 6.32 2.79
N LEU A 195 -1.37 7.00 3.84
CA LEU A 195 -0.51 7.67 4.83
C LEU A 195 -0.45 6.90 6.17
N GLY A 196 -1.08 5.72 6.26
CA GLY A 196 -1.44 5.05 7.51
C GLY A 196 -0.26 4.62 8.40
N GLY A 197 -0.59 4.24 9.64
CA GLY A 197 0.36 3.71 10.61
C GLY A 197 0.93 2.33 10.24
N VAL A 198 1.94 1.90 11.00
CA VAL A 198 2.74 0.70 10.68
C VAL A 198 1.91 -0.60 10.56
N TYR A 199 0.80 -0.74 11.28
CA TYR A 199 -0.10 -1.91 11.18
C TYR A 199 -1.02 -1.92 9.95
N ASN A 200 -0.97 -0.91 9.07
CA ASN A 200 -1.98 -0.70 8.04
C ASN A 200 -2.15 -1.83 7.00
N MET A 201 -1.13 -2.65 6.79
CA MET A 201 -1.18 -3.80 5.86
C MET A 201 -1.43 -5.16 6.54
N VAL A 202 -1.68 -5.18 7.86
CA VAL A 202 -1.84 -6.43 8.63
C VAL A 202 -2.98 -7.30 8.10
N GLY A 203 -4.14 -6.70 7.79
CA GLY A 203 -5.34 -7.41 7.33
C GLY A 203 -5.29 -7.90 5.87
N THR A 204 -4.22 -7.61 5.14
CA THR A 204 -4.09 -7.93 3.70
C THR A 204 -2.81 -8.68 3.40
N ALA A 205 -1.69 -7.98 3.20
CA ALA A 205 -0.38 -8.60 2.99
C ALA A 205 0.10 -9.38 4.23
N GLY A 206 -0.21 -8.86 5.42
CA GLY A 206 0.09 -9.52 6.69
C GLY A 206 -0.59 -10.88 6.81
N ALA A 207 -1.92 -10.92 6.67
CA ALA A 207 -2.69 -12.15 6.63
C ALA A 207 -2.13 -13.16 5.63
N TRP A 208 -1.86 -12.73 4.39
CA TRP A 208 -1.36 -13.58 3.33
C TRP A 208 0.01 -14.21 3.66
N GLY A 209 0.92 -13.43 4.26
CA GLY A 209 2.24 -13.88 4.68
C GLY A 209 2.21 -14.78 5.92
N LEU A 210 1.42 -14.41 6.93
CA LEU A 210 1.27 -15.20 8.16
C LEU A 210 0.62 -16.57 7.90
N HIS A 211 -0.45 -16.63 7.09
CA HIS A 211 -1.05 -17.93 6.67
C HIS A 211 -0.14 -18.77 5.76
N ARG A 212 0.94 -18.17 5.24
CA ARG A 212 2.05 -18.85 4.53
C ARG A 212 3.24 -19.19 5.41
N ARG A 213 3.16 -18.91 6.72
CA ARG A 213 4.23 -19.18 7.69
C ARG A 213 5.50 -18.37 7.39
N CYS A 214 5.35 -17.23 6.71
CA CYS A 214 6.40 -16.24 6.51
C CYS A 214 6.48 -15.29 7.71
N ALA A 215 7.63 -14.66 7.89
CA ALA A 215 7.72 -13.42 8.65
C ALA A 215 7.12 -12.28 7.83
N VAL A 216 6.54 -11.27 8.49
CA VAL A 216 6.02 -10.07 7.83
C VAL A 216 6.69 -8.83 8.43
N ALA A 217 7.24 -7.99 7.58
CA ALA A 217 7.92 -6.75 7.93
C ALA A 217 7.12 -5.54 7.45
N TYR A 218 6.62 -4.73 8.37
CA TYR A 218 5.83 -3.54 8.07
C TYR A 218 6.65 -2.26 8.36
N THR A 219 6.33 -1.19 7.64
CA THR A 219 6.86 0.15 7.91
C THR A 219 5.81 1.23 7.72
N ASP A 220 5.82 2.27 8.56
CA ASP A 220 5.04 3.50 8.36
C ASP A 220 5.64 4.41 7.25
N LYS A 221 6.83 4.04 6.73
CA LYS A 221 7.58 4.74 5.67
C LYS A 221 7.66 6.26 5.91
N GLY A 222 7.91 6.62 7.17
CA GLY A 222 8.10 7.99 7.65
C GLY A 222 6.83 8.87 7.69
N MET A 223 5.65 8.31 7.44
CA MET A 223 4.38 9.06 7.38
C MET A 223 3.58 8.95 8.68
N GLY A 224 2.86 7.85 8.89
CA GLY A 224 2.14 7.53 10.14
C GLY A 224 1.04 8.53 10.60
N PRO A 225 0.31 8.20 11.67
CA PRO A 225 -0.74 9.04 12.27
C PRO A 225 -0.20 10.07 13.29
N ALA A 226 1.12 10.28 13.36
CA ALA A 226 1.76 11.04 14.42
C ALA A 226 1.50 12.56 14.31
N PHE A 227 1.26 13.20 15.47
CA PHE A 227 0.85 14.59 15.58
C PHE A 227 1.46 15.31 16.79
N ASP A 228 1.39 16.63 16.75
CA ASP A 228 1.71 17.60 17.80
C ASP A 228 0.53 18.61 17.88
N ASP A 229 -0.29 18.49 18.93
CA ASP A 229 -1.41 19.41 19.19
C ASP A 229 -0.87 20.68 19.83
N LEU A 230 -0.81 21.75 19.04
CA LEU A 230 -0.07 22.96 19.39
C LEU A 230 -0.73 23.75 20.51
N HIS A 231 -2.02 23.50 20.77
CA HIS A 231 -2.73 24.08 21.91
C HIS A 231 -2.32 23.43 23.24
N SER A 232 -2.60 22.14 23.40
CA SER A 232 -2.32 21.42 24.66
C SER A 232 -0.82 21.08 24.84
N GLY A 233 -0.03 21.08 23.77
CA GLY A 233 1.34 20.56 23.78
C GLY A 233 1.39 19.03 23.89
N THR A 234 0.36 18.34 23.39
CA THR A 234 0.26 16.87 23.42
C THR A 234 0.83 16.28 22.12
N VAL A 235 1.76 15.33 22.25
CA VAL A 235 2.36 14.60 21.12
C VAL A 235 2.07 13.10 21.19
N MET A 236 2.15 12.42 20.05
CA MET A 236 2.03 10.95 19.95
C MET A 236 3.41 10.26 20.02
N ALA A 237 3.52 9.20 20.83
CA ALA A 237 4.69 8.31 20.86
C ALA A 237 4.66 7.21 19.80
N HIS A 238 5.79 6.54 19.54
CA HIS A 238 5.88 5.43 18.56
C HIS A 238 4.96 4.23 18.86
N ASP A 239 4.54 4.05 20.12
CA ASP A 239 3.59 3.03 20.56
C ASP A 239 2.11 3.49 20.51
N GLY A 240 1.89 4.69 19.98
CA GLY A 240 0.59 5.35 19.86
C GLY A 240 0.15 6.16 21.08
N THR A 241 0.75 5.94 22.25
CA THR A 241 0.31 6.62 23.48
C THR A 241 0.66 8.10 23.45
N THR A 242 -0.25 8.94 23.95
CA THR A 242 -0.14 10.40 23.93
C THR A 242 0.27 10.97 25.27
N GLY A 243 0.98 12.10 25.27
CA GLY A 243 1.30 12.82 26.49
C GLY A 243 1.92 14.20 26.23
N PRO A 244 2.20 14.98 27.30
CA PRO A 244 2.86 16.27 27.17
C PRO A 244 4.22 16.11 26.48
N ARG A 245 4.54 17.05 25.58
CA ARG A 245 5.77 17.05 24.77
C ARG A 245 7.04 16.88 25.62
N THR A 246 7.13 17.60 26.73
CA THR A 246 8.25 17.54 27.69
C THR A 246 8.42 16.21 28.42
N GLN A 247 7.39 15.34 28.41
CA GLN A 247 7.40 14.00 29.02
C GLN A 247 7.48 12.87 27.97
N THR A 248 7.41 13.21 26.68
CA THR A 248 7.25 12.25 25.58
C THR A 248 8.33 12.39 24.50
N ALA A 249 9.13 13.45 24.51
CA ALA A 249 10.16 13.78 23.51
C ALA A 249 11.02 12.59 23.06
N ASP A 250 11.66 11.86 24.00
CA ASP A 250 12.58 10.75 23.71
C ASP A 250 11.95 9.58 22.93
N ARG A 251 10.62 9.53 22.87
CA ARG A 251 9.81 8.48 22.23
C ARG A 251 8.75 9.04 21.27
N ALA A 252 8.83 10.32 20.91
CA ALA A 252 7.85 11.01 20.09
C ALA A 252 7.97 10.62 18.62
N ALA A 253 6.87 10.17 18.02
CA ALA A 253 6.81 9.80 16.61
C ALA A 253 6.83 11.02 15.67
N PHE A 254 6.51 12.21 16.19
CA PHE A 254 6.66 13.51 15.55
C PHE A 254 6.53 14.63 16.59
N ASP A 255 7.23 15.72 16.35
CA ASP A 255 7.03 17.03 16.98
C ASP A 255 7.17 18.12 15.90
N ALA A 256 6.55 19.28 16.08
CA ALA A 256 6.54 20.34 15.08
C ALA A 256 7.87 21.14 14.97
N GLY A 257 8.86 20.86 15.82
CA GLY A 257 10.14 21.57 15.86
C GLY A 257 10.05 23.03 16.32
N LEU A 258 8.96 23.44 16.98
CA LEU A 258 8.78 24.76 17.59
C LEU A 258 9.32 24.77 19.03
N SER A 259 9.92 25.88 19.48
CA SER A 259 10.10 26.13 20.92
C SER A 259 8.75 26.33 21.62
N ASP A 260 8.70 26.25 22.96
CA ASP A 260 7.44 26.47 23.69
C ASP A 260 6.93 27.92 23.56
N ASP A 261 7.82 28.91 23.42
CA ASP A 261 7.46 30.31 23.15
C ASP A 261 6.89 30.49 21.73
N GLU A 262 7.47 29.82 20.72
CA GLU A 262 6.95 29.83 19.35
C GLU A 262 5.59 29.12 19.26
N ARG A 263 5.43 27.99 19.96
CA ARG A 263 4.15 27.26 20.06
C ARG A 263 3.09 28.12 20.74
N ALA A 264 3.41 28.74 21.88
CA ALA A 264 2.49 29.61 22.62
C ALA A 264 2.07 30.85 21.80
N ARG A 265 2.99 31.44 21.04
CA ARG A 265 2.67 32.53 20.11
C ARG A 265 1.79 32.04 18.95
N PHE A 266 2.12 30.90 18.36
CA PHE A 266 1.36 30.34 17.25
C PHE A 266 -0.08 29.97 17.65
N ASP A 267 -0.30 29.38 18.83
CA ASP A 267 -1.65 29.09 19.33
C ASP A 267 -2.41 30.38 19.75
N ALA A 268 -1.72 31.42 20.21
CA ALA A 268 -2.36 32.72 20.45
C ALA A 268 -2.81 33.42 19.15
N GLU A 269 -2.08 33.23 18.04
CA GLU A 269 -2.43 33.76 16.70
C GLU A 269 -3.40 32.86 15.92
N ARG A 270 -3.31 31.53 16.11
CA ARG A 270 -4.10 30.48 15.45
C ARG A 270 -4.46 29.39 16.46
N PRO A 271 -5.49 29.58 17.32
CA PRO A 271 -5.79 28.65 18.39
C PRO A 271 -6.27 27.29 17.89
N TYR A 272 -5.97 26.24 18.64
CA TYR A 272 -6.49 24.87 18.42
C TYR A 272 -6.01 24.19 17.13
N ARG A 273 -4.80 24.54 16.67
CA ARG A 273 -4.17 23.90 15.51
C ARG A 273 -3.36 22.67 15.89
N VAL A 274 -3.39 21.67 15.00
CA VAL A 274 -2.59 20.45 15.11
C VAL A 274 -1.65 20.33 13.93
N ALA A 275 -0.36 20.13 14.22
CA ALA A 275 0.60 19.67 13.23
C ALA A 275 0.54 18.13 13.18
N TYR A 276 0.58 17.55 11.98
CA TYR A 276 0.81 16.10 11.81
C TYR A 276 1.95 15.85 10.84
N LYS A 277 2.65 14.73 11.08
CA LYS A 277 3.98 14.41 10.54
C LYS A 277 4.08 14.57 9.03
N MET A 278 3.20 13.92 8.28
CA MET A 278 3.28 13.85 6.83
C MET A 278 3.37 15.23 6.15
N ALA A 279 2.61 16.21 6.63
CA ALA A 279 2.63 17.57 6.09
C ALA A 279 3.73 18.44 6.70
N HIS A 280 4.02 18.33 8.01
CA HIS A 280 4.77 19.36 8.75
C HIS A 280 6.13 18.90 9.30
N ALA A 281 6.57 17.66 9.02
CA ALA A 281 7.87 17.14 9.46
C ALA A 281 9.09 17.92 8.91
N LYS A 282 8.90 18.82 7.94
CA LYS A 282 9.98 19.46 7.16
C LYS A 282 10.88 18.42 6.45
N THR A 283 10.38 17.21 6.27
CA THR A 283 10.97 16.11 5.52
C THR A 283 10.10 15.76 4.32
N ASN A 284 10.63 14.94 3.40
CA ASN A 284 9.88 14.35 2.30
C ASN A 284 9.99 12.82 2.39
N PRO A 285 9.10 12.14 3.16
CA PRO A 285 9.17 10.69 3.32
C PRO A 285 9.03 9.92 2.01
N GLN A 286 8.35 10.48 0.99
CA GLN A 286 8.21 9.79 -0.30
C GLN A 286 9.56 9.62 -1.02
N ALA A 287 10.56 10.46 -0.74
CA ALA A 287 11.91 10.29 -1.27
C ALA A 287 12.72 9.16 -0.56
N THR A 288 12.21 8.59 0.54
CA THR A 288 12.89 7.52 1.30
C THR A 288 12.19 6.17 1.27
N TRP A 289 10.91 6.11 0.87
CA TRP A 289 10.06 4.91 0.89
C TRP A 289 10.73 3.60 0.46
N GLY A 290 11.52 3.59 -0.63
CA GLY A 290 12.19 2.37 -1.09
C GLY A 290 13.26 1.89 -0.12
N ARG A 291 14.07 2.80 0.42
CA ARG A 291 15.06 2.52 1.48
C ARG A 291 14.40 2.12 2.79
N ASP A 292 13.28 2.74 3.14
CA ASP A 292 12.54 2.42 4.37
C ASP A 292 11.98 0.98 4.31
N VAL A 293 11.46 0.56 3.14
CA VAL A 293 11.05 -0.83 2.91
C VAL A 293 12.24 -1.80 2.97
N LEU A 294 13.39 -1.45 2.37
CA LEU A 294 14.59 -2.28 2.43
C LEU A 294 15.09 -2.45 3.87
N GLY A 295 15.08 -1.37 4.67
CA GLY A 295 15.41 -1.44 6.10
C GLY A 295 14.45 -2.32 6.91
N SER A 296 13.19 -2.47 6.48
CA SER A 296 12.26 -3.44 7.10
C SER A 296 12.63 -4.90 6.79
N VAL A 297 13.17 -5.18 5.59
CA VAL A 297 13.68 -6.51 5.21
C VAL A 297 14.95 -6.83 5.99
N GLU A 298 15.93 -5.91 6.01
CA GLU A 298 17.18 -6.06 6.76
C GLU A 298 16.92 -6.32 8.25
N LEU A 299 16.01 -5.57 8.86
CA LEU A 299 15.58 -5.78 10.24
C LEU A 299 14.95 -7.16 10.45
N ALA A 300 14.08 -7.62 9.54
CA ALA A 300 13.45 -8.93 9.65
C ALA A 300 14.46 -10.08 9.54
N LEU A 301 15.39 -10.01 8.58
CA LEU A 301 16.47 -10.99 8.44
C LEU A 301 17.37 -11.02 9.70
N ALA A 302 17.77 -9.86 10.21
CA ALA A 302 18.59 -9.77 11.43
C ALA A 302 17.87 -10.33 12.67
N LEU A 303 16.57 -10.05 12.84
CA LEU A 303 15.76 -10.60 13.94
C LEU A 303 15.58 -12.12 13.84
N LEU A 304 15.36 -12.64 12.62
CA LEU A 304 15.29 -14.08 12.37
C LEU A 304 16.63 -14.76 12.70
N ASP A 305 17.77 -14.21 12.28
CA ASP A 305 19.08 -14.80 12.56
C ASP A 305 19.55 -14.61 14.01
N ARG A 306 19.00 -13.64 14.75
CA ARG A 306 19.27 -13.44 16.18
C ARG A 306 18.46 -14.38 17.08
N ASP A 307 17.16 -14.53 16.80
CA ASP A 307 16.19 -15.17 17.71
C ASP A 307 15.61 -16.48 17.18
N TRP A 308 15.51 -16.66 15.85
CA TRP A 308 14.86 -17.82 15.19
C TRP A 308 15.83 -18.79 14.53
N ARG A 309 17.13 -18.66 14.85
CA ARG A 309 18.26 -19.39 14.24
C ARG A 309 18.22 -20.91 14.43
N GLN A 310 17.52 -21.41 15.45
CA GLN A 310 17.44 -22.85 15.73
C GLN A 310 16.61 -23.56 14.65
N GLY A 311 17.24 -24.48 13.92
CA GLY A 311 16.62 -25.17 12.78
C GLY A 311 16.60 -24.36 11.48
N ALA A 312 17.25 -23.19 11.46
CA ALA A 312 17.42 -22.38 10.24
C ALA A 312 18.41 -23.01 9.25
N PRO A 313 18.44 -22.57 7.97
CA PRO A 313 19.47 -22.94 7.01
C PRO A 313 20.90 -22.72 7.56
N ARG A 314 21.87 -23.52 7.07
CA ARG A 314 23.26 -23.47 7.60
C ARG A 314 23.87 -22.07 7.53
N ALA A 315 23.64 -21.34 6.44
CA ALA A 315 24.16 -19.98 6.26
C ALA A 315 23.43 -18.91 7.10
N GLY A 316 22.23 -19.21 7.61
CA GLY A 316 21.35 -18.24 8.29
C GLY A 316 20.19 -17.80 7.42
N TYR A 317 19.46 -16.79 7.88
CA TYR A 317 18.42 -16.08 7.14
C TYR A 317 19.04 -14.88 6.44
N THR A 318 19.54 -15.14 5.24
CA THR A 318 20.18 -14.17 4.35
C THR A 318 19.32 -13.99 3.10
N PRO A 319 19.58 -12.96 2.26
CA PRO A 319 18.88 -12.83 0.97
C PRO A 319 19.11 -14.04 0.04
N ALA A 320 20.25 -14.73 0.17
CA ALA A 320 20.56 -15.95 -0.59
C ALA A 320 19.88 -17.23 -0.06
N THR A 321 19.15 -17.14 1.06
CA THR A 321 18.50 -18.29 1.73
C THR A 321 17.06 -18.04 2.16
N THR A 322 16.52 -16.84 1.97
CA THR A 322 15.20 -16.40 2.46
C THR A 322 14.46 -15.68 1.33
N THR A 323 13.28 -16.16 0.96
CA THR A 323 12.53 -15.56 -0.16
C THR A 323 11.82 -14.27 0.28
N VAL A 324 12.08 -13.15 -0.41
CA VAL A 324 11.55 -11.83 -0.04
C VAL A 324 10.61 -11.27 -1.10
N ILE A 325 9.36 -10.98 -0.69
CA ILE A 325 8.37 -10.30 -1.53
C ILE A 325 8.09 -8.92 -0.93
N ALA A 326 8.37 -7.86 -1.69
CA ALA A 326 7.91 -6.52 -1.36
C ALA A 326 6.51 -6.28 -1.95
N THR A 327 5.56 -5.83 -1.13
CA THR A 327 4.17 -5.72 -1.57
C THR A 327 3.36 -4.63 -0.87
N GLY A 328 2.38 -4.08 -1.58
CA GLY A 328 1.42 -3.17 -0.96
C GLY A 328 0.34 -2.66 -1.91
N VAL A 329 -0.56 -1.85 -1.35
CA VAL A 329 -1.66 -1.17 -2.04
C VAL A 329 -1.38 0.34 -2.07
N SER A 330 -1.81 1.07 -3.10
CA SER A 330 -1.73 2.54 -3.15
C SER A 330 -0.30 3.06 -2.93
N ASN A 331 -0.09 4.00 -2.01
CA ASN A 331 1.24 4.45 -1.57
C ASN A 331 2.15 3.31 -1.05
N GLY A 332 1.60 2.25 -0.45
CA GLY A 332 2.35 1.07 -0.03
C GLY A 332 2.84 0.27 -1.23
N GLY A 333 1.98 0.10 -2.25
CA GLY A 333 2.37 -0.47 -3.55
C GLY A 333 3.44 0.38 -4.25
N GLY A 334 3.32 1.70 -4.17
CA GLY A 334 4.35 2.65 -4.60
C GLY A 334 5.68 2.48 -3.90
N ALA A 335 5.67 2.30 -2.58
CA ALA A 335 6.86 2.03 -1.76
C ALA A 335 7.48 0.66 -2.08
N ALA A 336 6.67 -0.38 -2.33
CA ALA A 336 7.16 -1.69 -2.74
C ALA A 336 7.84 -1.66 -4.14
N VAL A 337 7.28 -0.92 -5.10
CA VAL A 337 7.93 -0.65 -6.39
C VAL A 337 9.21 0.16 -6.20
N ALA A 338 9.18 1.20 -5.35
CA ALA A 338 10.38 1.99 -5.04
C ALA A 338 11.50 1.12 -4.45
N ALA A 339 11.17 0.19 -3.55
CA ALA A 339 12.13 -0.74 -2.95
C ALA A 339 12.75 -1.67 -4.00
N GLY A 340 11.95 -2.25 -4.90
CA GLY A 340 12.44 -3.08 -6.01
C GLY A 340 13.38 -2.33 -6.96
N GLU A 341 13.12 -1.03 -7.19
CA GLU A 341 13.97 -0.15 -8.02
C GLU A 341 15.20 0.39 -7.30
N ASP A 342 15.16 0.55 -5.98
CA ASP A 342 16.28 1.04 -5.15
C ASP A 342 17.24 -0.10 -4.78
N ASP A 343 16.74 -1.34 -4.65
CA ASP A 343 17.52 -2.52 -4.28
C ASP A 343 18.59 -2.93 -5.30
N ARG A 344 19.84 -2.52 -5.01
CA ARG A 344 21.07 -3.03 -5.65
C ARG A 344 21.71 -4.19 -4.89
N GLY A 345 21.22 -4.53 -3.69
CA GLY A 345 21.79 -5.58 -2.84
C GLY A 345 21.28 -6.99 -3.16
N GLY A 346 20.11 -7.09 -3.81
CA GLY A 346 19.40 -8.35 -3.99
C GLY A 346 18.63 -8.76 -2.74
N LEU A 347 18.11 -7.78 -1.99
CA LEU A 347 17.28 -8.00 -0.81
C LEU A 347 15.84 -8.43 -1.16
N ILE A 348 15.37 -8.19 -2.38
CA ILE A 348 14.00 -8.47 -2.82
C ILE A 348 14.01 -9.38 -4.05
N ASP A 349 13.36 -10.56 -3.97
CA ASP A 349 13.16 -11.46 -5.11
C ASP A 349 12.06 -10.98 -6.05
N ALA A 350 10.99 -10.38 -5.51
CA ALA A 350 9.81 -9.99 -6.29
C ALA A 350 9.03 -8.80 -5.72
N VAL A 351 8.31 -8.10 -6.60
CA VAL A 351 7.36 -7.03 -6.23
C VAL A 351 5.93 -7.40 -6.63
N VAL A 352 4.98 -7.25 -5.71
CA VAL A 352 3.54 -7.36 -6.04
C VAL A 352 2.79 -6.12 -5.55
N ALA A 353 2.13 -5.38 -6.43
CA ALA A 353 1.47 -4.13 -6.05
C ALA A 353 0.04 -4.03 -6.57
N SER A 354 -0.86 -3.44 -5.78
CA SER A 354 -2.18 -3.02 -6.23
C SER A 354 -2.27 -1.48 -6.26
N GLU A 355 -2.83 -0.94 -7.34
CA GLU A 355 -2.95 0.51 -7.64
C GLU A 355 -1.77 1.39 -7.16
N PRO A 356 -0.51 1.04 -7.47
CA PRO A 356 0.65 1.69 -6.87
C PRO A 356 0.69 3.18 -7.20
N GLN A 357 0.70 4.04 -6.18
CA GLN A 357 1.00 5.46 -6.36
C GLN A 357 2.46 5.57 -6.81
N MET A 358 2.70 6.24 -7.93
CA MET A 358 4.06 6.47 -8.43
C MET A 358 4.16 7.87 -9.04
N ASN A 359 5.25 8.58 -8.72
CA ASN A 359 5.68 9.77 -9.46
C ASN A 359 6.72 9.33 -10.48
N LEU A 360 6.36 9.30 -11.77
CA LEU A 360 7.22 8.71 -12.79
C LEU A 360 8.33 9.66 -13.27
N ALA A 361 9.45 9.07 -13.69
CA ALA A 361 10.49 9.70 -14.51
C ALA A 361 9.90 10.24 -15.83
N PRO A 362 10.52 11.27 -16.45
CA PRO A 362 10.09 11.79 -17.74
C PRO A 362 9.92 10.70 -18.81
N LEU A 363 8.73 10.62 -19.40
CA LEU A 363 8.36 9.52 -20.29
C LEU A 363 9.19 9.47 -21.59
N ASN A 364 9.70 10.62 -22.05
CA ASN A 364 10.73 10.72 -23.10
C ASN A 364 10.50 9.79 -24.30
N GLY A 365 9.35 9.88 -24.97
CA GLY A 365 9.00 9.02 -26.12
C GLY A 365 7.93 7.97 -25.84
N ILE A 366 7.80 7.50 -24.59
CA ILE A 366 6.77 6.51 -24.20
C ILE A 366 5.36 7.07 -24.41
N ARG A 367 4.50 6.26 -25.03
CA ARG A 367 3.09 6.58 -25.33
C ARG A 367 2.16 5.55 -24.70
N VAL A 368 0.94 5.96 -24.38
CA VAL A 368 -0.14 5.07 -23.94
C VAL A 368 -1.31 5.18 -24.91
N THR A 369 -1.88 4.04 -25.28
CA THR A 369 -3.08 3.93 -26.13
C THR A 369 -4.10 2.99 -25.49
N GLN A 370 -5.39 3.27 -25.67
CA GLN A 370 -6.52 2.47 -25.18
C GLN A 370 -7.55 2.33 -26.29
N GLY A 371 -7.97 1.10 -26.64
CA GLY A 371 -8.89 0.86 -27.77
C GLY A 371 -8.38 1.43 -29.10
N GLY A 372 -7.05 1.43 -29.31
CA GLY A 372 -6.39 2.06 -30.46
C GLY A 372 -6.31 3.59 -30.44
N ARG A 373 -6.94 4.27 -29.48
CA ARG A 373 -6.90 5.74 -29.33
C ARG A 373 -5.73 6.16 -28.43
N ALA A 374 -5.08 7.28 -28.73
CA ALA A 374 -4.07 7.85 -27.83
C ALA A 374 -4.70 8.35 -26.53
N VAL A 375 -4.06 8.06 -25.40
CA VAL A 375 -4.38 8.67 -24.10
C VAL A 375 -3.87 10.13 -24.12
N PRO A 376 -4.71 11.15 -23.86
CA PRO A 376 -4.32 12.55 -24.06
C PRO A 376 -3.17 13.04 -23.18
N ALA A 377 -3.07 12.53 -21.95
CA ALA A 377 -2.00 12.84 -21.02
C ALA A 377 -1.67 11.61 -20.14
N ALA A 378 -0.38 11.33 -19.98
CA ALA A 378 0.13 10.21 -19.20
C ALA A 378 1.31 10.64 -18.31
N GLY A 379 1.54 9.91 -17.22
CA GLY A 379 2.68 10.15 -16.32
C GLY A 379 2.67 11.48 -15.55
N LEU A 380 1.50 12.08 -15.30
CA LEU A 380 1.42 13.19 -14.35
C LEU A 380 1.72 12.67 -12.92
N PRO A 381 2.51 13.37 -12.10
CA PRO A 381 2.69 13.01 -10.69
C PRO A 381 1.47 13.38 -9.84
N LEU A 382 1.32 12.76 -8.67
CA LEU A 382 0.16 12.92 -7.78
C LEU A 382 -0.17 14.38 -7.47
N ILE A 383 0.83 15.18 -7.13
CA ILE A 383 0.61 16.60 -6.80
C ILE A 383 0.03 17.40 -7.96
N ARG A 384 0.22 16.96 -9.22
CA ARG A 384 -0.35 17.60 -10.42
C ARG A 384 -1.74 17.07 -10.78
N TYR A 385 -1.97 15.76 -10.79
CA TYR A 385 -3.32 15.26 -11.10
C TYR A 385 -4.30 15.51 -9.93
N GLY A 386 -3.85 15.36 -8.68
CA GLY A 386 -4.66 15.60 -7.49
C GLY A 386 -5.09 17.06 -7.31
N SER A 387 -4.18 18.03 -7.51
CA SER A 387 -4.54 19.45 -7.42
C SER A 387 -5.46 19.91 -8.56
N LEU A 388 -5.25 19.37 -9.77
CA LEU A 388 -6.14 19.58 -10.92
C LEU A 388 -7.53 18.95 -10.70
N ALA A 389 -7.57 17.78 -10.07
CA ALA A 389 -8.81 17.10 -9.73
C ALA A 389 -9.59 17.83 -8.63
N SER A 390 -8.93 18.27 -7.55
CA SER A 390 -9.55 19.08 -6.49
C SER A 390 -10.32 20.27 -7.07
N LEU A 391 -9.67 21.03 -7.96
CA LEU A 391 -10.31 22.15 -8.65
C LEU A 391 -11.56 21.73 -9.44
N LEU A 392 -11.44 20.69 -10.27
CA LEU A 392 -12.47 20.29 -11.26
C LEU A 392 -13.60 19.42 -10.69
N GLN A 393 -13.34 18.59 -9.67
CA GLN A 393 -14.25 17.54 -9.21
C GLN A 393 -15.59 18.06 -8.65
N PRO A 394 -15.65 19.15 -7.85
CA PRO A 394 -16.94 19.72 -7.42
C PRO A 394 -17.81 20.13 -8.62
N CYS A 395 -17.20 20.67 -9.68
CA CYS A 395 -17.91 21.03 -10.90
C CYS A 395 -18.31 19.79 -11.73
N ALA A 396 -17.41 18.82 -11.88
CA ALA A 396 -17.66 17.59 -12.63
C ALA A 396 -18.72 16.69 -11.97
N ALA A 397 -18.81 16.68 -10.64
CA ALA A 397 -19.80 15.90 -9.89
C ALA A 397 -21.26 16.23 -10.27
N LEU A 398 -21.53 17.46 -10.72
CA LEU A 398 -22.84 17.88 -11.24
C LEU A 398 -23.30 17.10 -12.50
N THR A 399 -22.41 16.34 -13.17
CA THR A 399 -22.84 15.45 -14.26
C THR A 399 -23.43 14.13 -13.78
N GLU A 400 -23.30 13.79 -12.49
CA GLU A 400 -23.65 12.47 -11.92
C GLU A 400 -24.58 12.61 -10.70
N PRO A 401 -25.82 13.10 -10.87
CA PRO A 401 -26.76 13.36 -9.77
C PRO A 401 -27.26 12.09 -9.03
N THR A 402 -26.81 10.90 -9.44
CA THR A 402 -27.09 9.62 -8.77
C THR A 402 -25.85 9.01 -8.10
N ALA A 403 -24.73 9.74 -8.05
CA ALA A 403 -23.50 9.31 -7.37
C ALA A 403 -23.65 9.32 -5.83
N PRO A 404 -23.01 8.40 -5.09
CA PRO A 404 -23.04 8.40 -3.63
C PRO A 404 -22.50 9.71 -3.05
N GLY A 405 -23.22 10.27 -2.08
CA GLY A 405 -22.92 11.56 -1.47
C GLY A 405 -23.48 12.78 -2.20
N TYR A 406 -24.10 12.65 -3.39
CA TYR A 406 -24.61 13.80 -4.16
C TYR A 406 -25.66 14.65 -3.39
N SER A 407 -26.44 14.01 -2.52
CA SER A 407 -27.38 14.69 -1.61
C SER A 407 -26.73 15.65 -0.61
N SER A 408 -25.40 15.58 -0.44
CA SER A 408 -24.61 16.43 0.47
C SER A 408 -23.74 17.46 -0.27
N LEU A 409 -23.85 17.55 -1.60
CA LEU A 409 -23.14 18.54 -2.42
C LEU A 409 -23.89 19.89 -2.38
N ASP A 410 -23.19 20.98 -2.08
CA ASP A 410 -23.70 22.33 -2.37
C ASP A 410 -23.61 22.54 -3.89
N THR A 411 -24.68 22.16 -4.58
CA THR A 411 -24.78 22.29 -6.04
C THR A 411 -24.61 23.73 -6.50
N ALA A 412 -25.00 24.72 -5.69
CA ALA A 412 -24.81 26.13 -6.01
C ALA A 412 -23.33 26.54 -5.89
N ALA A 413 -22.56 26.01 -4.92
CA ALA A 413 -21.11 26.18 -4.85
C ALA A 413 -20.40 25.43 -5.99
N ALA A 414 -20.86 24.23 -6.34
CA ALA A 414 -20.36 23.50 -7.50
C ALA A 414 -20.56 24.28 -8.82
N HIS A 415 -21.73 24.90 -9.03
CA HIS A 415 -21.96 25.78 -10.19
C HIS A 415 -21.14 27.08 -10.13
N ARG A 416 -20.92 27.68 -8.95
CA ARG A 416 -19.97 28.80 -8.78
C ARG A 416 -18.55 28.37 -9.17
N ARG A 417 -18.11 27.19 -8.71
CA ARG A 417 -16.81 26.60 -9.03
C ARG A 417 -16.67 26.36 -10.53
N CYS A 418 -17.68 25.82 -11.20
CA CYS A 418 -17.69 25.69 -12.66
C CYS A 418 -17.40 27.00 -13.39
N ALA A 419 -18.08 28.10 -13.00
CA ALA A 419 -17.87 29.41 -13.61
C ALA A 419 -16.47 29.98 -13.34
N ALA A 420 -15.95 29.80 -12.12
CA ALA A 420 -14.65 30.33 -11.72
C ALA A 420 -13.45 29.61 -12.38
N LEU A 421 -13.63 28.39 -12.87
CA LEU A 421 -12.62 27.63 -13.63
C LEU A 421 -12.59 27.99 -15.13
N VAL A 422 -13.43 28.92 -15.59
CA VAL A 422 -13.45 29.39 -16.98
C VAL A 422 -12.34 30.42 -17.20
N GLY A 423 -11.30 30.03 -17.92
CA GLY A 423 -10.13 30.88 -18.12
C GLY A 423 -9.22 30.44 -19.26
N ASP A 424 -7.94 30.80 -19.10
CA ASP A 424 -6.93 30.72 -20.16
C ASP A 424 -5.91 29.57 -19.92
N ASP A 425 -6.09 28.77 -18.87
CA ASP A 425 -5.35 27.52 -18.69
C ASP A 425 -6.04 26.38 -19.46
N PRO A 426 -5.43 25.81 -20.52
CA PRO A 426 -6.06 24.78 -21.34
C PRO A 426 -6.28 23.44 -20.61
N ARG A 427 -5.78 23.27 -19.38
CA ARG A 427 -6.09 22.11 -18.51
C ARG A 427 -7.44 22.22 -17.80
N LEU A 428 -8.01 23.42 -17.70
CA LEU A 428 -9.29 23.70 -17.06
C LEU A 428 -10.37 23.87 -18.14
N ILE A 429 -11.34 24.77 -17.91
CA ILE A 429 -12.41 25.09 -18.88
C ILE A 429 -11.96 26.30 -19.70
N SER A 430 -11.85 26.15 -21.03
CA SER A 430 -11.46 27.27 -21.90
C SER A 430 -12.60 28.28 -22.05
N ARG A 431 -12.28 29.59 -22.09
CA ARG A 431 -13.27 30.65 -22.39
C ARG A 431 -14.05 30.41 -23.67
N ARG A 432 -13.41 29.83 -24.70
CA ARG A 432 -14.01 29.55 -26.01
C ARG A 432 -15.08 28.46 -25.91
N ASP A 433 -14.80 27.40 -25.17
CA ASP A 433 -15.70 26.27 -25.06
C ASP A 433 -16.83 26.57 -24.06
N ALA A 434 -16.54 27.30 -22.96
CA ALA A 434 -17.56 27.86 -22.08
C ALA A 434 -18.57 28.76 -22.81
N LYS A 435 -18.09 29.70 -23.65
CA LYS A 435 -18.97 30.56 -24.47
C LYS A 435 -19.86 29.76 -25.43
N ARG A 436 -19.38 28.61 -25.91
CA ARG A 436 -20.10 27.72 -26.84
C ARG A 436 -21.09 26.80 -26.14
N ALA A 437 -20.80 26.36 -24.91
CA ALA A 437 -21.62 25.40 -24.16
C ALA A 437 -22.64 26.06 -23.22
N GLY A 438 -22.45 27.34 -22.87
CA GLY A 438 -23.27 28.03 -21.88
C GLY A 438 -22.99 27.59 -20.44
N PRO A 439 -23.66 28.20 -19.44
CA PRO A 439 -23.46 27.88 -18.02
C PRO A 439 -23.74 26.40 -17.69
N ASP A 440 -24.81 25.85 -18.27
CA ASP A 440 -25.27 24.47 -18.01
C ASP A 440 -24.31 23.42 -18.62
N GLY A 441 -23.51 23.81 -19.61
CA GLY A 441 -22.48 22.97 -20.21
C GLY A 441 -21.18 22.90 -19.43
N LEU A 442 -20.96 23.76 -18.43
CA LEU A 442 -19.68 23.82 -17.69
C LEU A 442 -19.35 22.55 -16.90
N PRO A 443 -20.28 21.87 -16.19
CA PRO A 443 -20.03 20.57 -15.56
C PRO A 443 -19.43 19.53 -16.51
N ARG A 444 -20.01 19.44 -17.72
CA ARG A 444 -19.52 18.55 -18.76
C ARG A 444 -18.12 18.94 -19.24
N LEU A 445 -17.84 20.23 -19.40
CA LEU A 445 -16.49 20.70 -19.78
C LEU A 445 -15.44 20.43 -18.69
N ALA A 446 -15.82 20.37 -17.41
CA ALA A 446 -14.96 19.95 -16.31
C ALA A 446 -14.69 18.44 -16.31
N GLN A 447 -15.71 17.59 -16.51
CA GLN A 447 -15.51 16.15 -16.68
C GLN A 447 -14.66 15.85 -17.93
N GLU A 448 -14.91 16.55 -19.04
CA GLU A 448 -14.06 16.46 -20.24
C GLU A 448 -12.64 17.00 -19.98
N ALA A 449 -12.43 17.92 -19.04
CA ALA A 449 -11.10 18.38 -18.62
C ALA A 449 -10.35 17.31 -17.82
N LEU A 450 -11.01 16.62 -16.89
CA LEU A 450 -10.45 15.46 -16.19
C LEU A 450 -10.04 14.36 -17.19
N VAL A 451 -10.89 14.06 -18.18
CA VAL A 451 -10.56 13.08 -19.24
C VAL A 451 -9.39 13.54 -20.11
N ARG A 452 -9.30 14.84 -20.46
CA ARG A 452 -8.11 15.43 -21.12
C ARG A 452 -6.85 15.35 -20.24
N ALA A 453 -7.00 15.42 -18.92
CA ALA A 453 -5.89 15.33 -17.98
C ALA A 453 -5.36 13.91 -17.79
N GLY A 454 -6.16 12.88 -18.10
CA GLY A 454 -5.76 11.46 -18.03
C GLY A 454 -6.70 10.57 -17.21
N TYR A 455 -7.79 11.10 -16.66
CA TYR A 455 -8.82 10.30 -15.98
C TYR A 455 -9.61 9.46 -16.99
N GLN A 456 -10.20 8.34 -16.56
CA GLN A 456 -11.08 7.56 -17.42
C GLN A 456 -12.42 8.29 -17.66
N PRO A 457 -13.03 8.19 -18.85
CA PRO A 457 -14.36 8.72 -19.10
C PRO A 457 -15.43 8.15 -18.16
N GLN A 458 -15.41 6.83 -17.96
CA GLN A 458 -16.42 6.08 -17.20
C GLN A 458 -16.26 6.18 -15.66
N SER A 459 -15.26 6.90 -15.16
CA SER A 459 -15.12 7.17 -13.72
C SER A 459 -15.71 8.51 -13.28
N SER A 460 -16.56 9.13 -14.11
CA SER A 460 -17.41 10.27 -13.74
C SER A 460 -18.17 10.04 -12.42
N TYR A 461 -18.78 8.86 -12.27
CA TYR A 461 -19.56 8.45 -11.09
C TYR A 461 -18.75 8.43 -9.78
N LEU A 462 -17.41 8.48 -9.86
CA LEU A 462 -16.50 8.45 -8.72
C LEU A 462 -15.95 9.84 -8.33
N GLN A 463 -16.21 10.91 -9.11
CA GLN A 463 -15.57 12.23 -8.86
C GLN A 463 -15.92 12.82 -7.49
N LEU A 464 -17.16 12.69 -7.03
CA LEU A 464 -17.59 13.27 -5.76
C LEU A 464 -16.96 12.56 -4.55
N ALA A 465 -16.96 11.22 -4.55
CA ALA A 465 -16.39 10.42 -3.46
C ALA A 465 -14.85 10.43 -3.40
N HIS A 466 -14.19 11.02 -4.40
CA HIS A 466 -12.74 11.20 -4.44
C HIS A 466 -12.30 12.67 -4.43
N TYR A 467 -13.23 13.61 -4.22
CA TYR A 467 -12.91 15.00 -3.94
C TYR A 467 -12.22 15.10 -2.57
N ASP A 468 -10.93 15.43 -2.57
CA ASP A 468 -10.06 15.38 -1.40
C ASP A 468 -8.95 16.47 -1.50
N PRO A 469 -9.27 17.74 -1.19
CA PRO A 469 -8.30 18.86 -1.21
C PRO A 469 -7.16 18.69 -0.23
N GLN A 470 -7.37 17.92 0.84
CA GLN A 470 -6.36 17.69 1.85
C GLN A 470 -5.14 16.97 1.26
N THR A 471 -5.29 15.94 0.43
CA THR A 471 -4.12 15.22 -0.13
C THR A 471 -3.16 16.12 -0.91
N PRO A 472 -3.57 16.87 -1.95
CA PRO A 472 -2.65 17.75 -2.66
C PRO A 472 -2.10 18.86 -1.75
N ALA A 473 -2.85 19.36 -0.76
CA ALA A 473 -2.31 20.28 0.24
C ALA A 473 -1.20 19.64 1.10
N SER A 474 -1.43 18.45 1.66
CA SER A 474 -0.43 17.71 2.46
C SER A 474 0.83 17.37 1.65
N TYR A 475 0.66 16.95 0.38
CA TYR A 475 1.80 16.68 -0.51
C TYR A 475 2.54 17.95 -0.96
N ALA A 476 1.85 19.10 -1.09
CA ALA A 476 2.51 20.37 -1.32
C ALA A 476 3.40 20.75 -0.13
N MET A 477 2.86 20.66 1.10
CA MET A 477 3.62 20.89 2.35
C MET A 477 4.84 19.95 2.45
N SER A 478 4.64 18.64 2.24
CA SER A 478 5.69 17.61 2.35
C SER A 478 6.81 17.79 1.32
N PHE A 479 6.48 17.96 0.03
CA PHE A 479 7.49 18.19 -1.01
C PHE A 479 8.19 19.54 -0.83
N ALA A 480 7.47 20.58 -0.42
CA ALA A 480 8.07 21.87 -0.06
C ALA A 480 8.92 21.82 1.22
N ARG A 481 8.79 20.77 2.04
CA ARG A 481 9.37 20.67 3.39
C ARG A 481 8.92 21.82 4.29
N ALA A 482 7.61 22.12 4.28
CA ALA A 482 7.02 23.20 5.06
C ALA A 482 6.91 22.85 6.55
N SER A 483 6.87 23.89 7.38
CA SER A 483 6.46 23.89 8.78
C SER A 483 4.97 24.19 8.90
N VAL A 484 4.36 23.83 10.03
CA VAL A 484 2.99 24.27 10.38
C VAL A 484 2.88 25.80 10.48
N ALA A 485 3.98 26.47 10.86
CA ALA A 485 4.05 27.93 10.92
C ALA A 485 3.91 28.60 9.54
N ASP A 486 4.34 27.95 8.45
CA ASP A 486 4.36 28.53 7.11
C ASP A 486 2.95 28.76 6.52
N SER A 487 1.94 28.03 7.02
CA SER A 487 0.53 28.13 6.59
C SER A 487 0.37 28.11 5.06
N LEU A 488 1.16 27.29 4.35
CA LEU A 488 1.30 27.32 2.89
C LEU A 488 -0.06 27.25 2.18
N CYS A 489 -0.26 28.15 1.22
CA CYS A 489 -1.53 28.35 0.50
C CYS A 489 -2.75 28.73 1.37
N GLY A 490 -2.55 29.07 2.64
CA GLY A 490 -3.63 29.36 3.58
C GLY A 490 -4.20 28.13 4.27
N TYR A 491 -3.47 27.01 4.29
CA TYR A 491 -3.95 25.77 4.90
C TYR A 491 -3.42 25.57 6.32
N GLY A 492 -4.34 25.17 7.21
CA GLY A 492 -4.05 24.62 8.53
C GLY A 492 -4.90 23.37 8.80
N TRP A 493 -4.78 22.81 10.01
CA TRP A 493 -5.59 21.68 10.46
C TRP A 493 -6.02 21.86 11.91
N ALA A 494 -7.28 21.55 12.20
CA ALA A 494 -7.89 21.62 13.53
C ALA A 494 -9.04 20.63 13.67
N ARG A 495 -9.43 20.35 14.91
CA ARG A 495 -10.80 19.90 15.20
C ARG A 495 -11.74 21.09 15.04
N THR A 496 -12.94 20.85 14.50
CA THR A 496 -13.96 21.89 14.36
C THR A 496 -15.27 21.50 15.02
N ASP A 497 -16.08 22.49 15.37
CA ASP A 497 -17.46 22.28 15.79
C ASP A 497 -18.41 22.06 14.59
N ALA A 498 -19.72 22.03 14.85
CA ALA A 498 -20.75 21.87 13.81
C ALA A 498 -20.90 23.08 12.86
N SER A 499 -20.33 24.24 13.20
CA SER A 499 -20.25 25.41 12.31
C SER A 499 -19.05 25.31 11.35
N GLY A 500 -18.01 24.57 11.74
CA GLY A 500 -16.71 24.54 11.08
C GLY A 500 -15.65 25.41 11.75
N THR A 501 -15.96 26.03 12.89
CA THR A 501 -15.01 26.87 13.64
C THR A 501 -14.00 25.99 14.38
N PRO A 502 -12.69 26.28 14.33
CA PRO A 502 -11.68 25.57 15.12
C PRO A 502 -11.95 25.60 16.63
N VAL A 503 -11.82 24.44 17.28
CA VAL A 503 -12.06 24.23 18.72
C VAL A 503 -11.07 23.20 19.28
N PRO A 504 -10.73 23.22 20.57
CA PRO A 504 -9.74 22.31 21.13
C PRO A 504 -10.16 20.85 21.00
N TYR A 505 -9.19 19.95 20.83
CA TYR A 505 -9.41 18.52 20.94
C TYR A 505 -9.73 18.10 22.38
N ARG A 506 -10.52 17.05 22.53
CA ARG A 506 -10.67 16.29 23.79
C ARG A 506 -9.52 15.29 23.90
N THR A 507 -9.09 14.98 25.13
CA THR A 507 -7.99 14.04 25.38
C THR A 507 -8.19 12.70 24.67
N ALA A 508 -9.37 12.08 24.78
CA ALA A 508 -9.71 10.84 24.07
C ALA A 508 -9.66 10.92 22.53
N GLU A 509 -9.88 12.09 21.92
CA GLU A 509 -9.77 12.24 20.45
C GLU A 509 -8.30 12.22 20.00
N LEU A 510 -7.42 12.84 20.79
CA LEU A 510 -5.97 12.77 20.58
C LEU A 510 -5.44 11.35 20.89
N ALA A 511 -5.88 10.77 22.02
CA ALA A 511 -5.37 9.49 22.49
C ALA A 511 -5.77 8.31 21.60
N ALA A 512 -6.97 8.32 21.01
CA ALA A 512 -7.41 7.31 20.05
C ALA A 512 -6.78 7.46 18.64
N ALA A 513 -6.02 8.53 18.37
CA ALA A 513 -5.58 8.88 17.02
C ALA A 513 -4.69 7.80 16.36
N PHE A 514 -3.90 7.05 17.13
CA PHE A 514 -3.07 5.97 16.58
C PHE A 514 -3.91 4.83 15.97
N GLY A 515 -5.06 4.53 16.59
CA GLY A 515 -5.99 3.51 16.13
C GLY A 515 -7.02 4.00 15.10
N THR A 516 -7.18 5.33 14.93
CA THR A 516 -8.30 5.91 14.17
C THR A 516 -7.90 6.88 13.04
N SER A 517 -6.69 7.45 13.04
CA SER A 517 -6.23 8.31 11.95
C SER A 517 -5.63 7.52 10.78
N SER A 518 -6.07 7.83 9.57
CA SER A 518 -5.55 7.29 8.31
C SER A 518 -4.21 7.91 7.87
N GLY A 519 -3.41 8.41 8.81
CA GLY A 519 -2.19 9.19 8.55
C GLY A 519 -2.44 10.67 8.26
N ARG A 520 -3.55 11.20 8.75
CA ARG A 520 -3.96 12.61 8.69
C ARG A 520 -3.90 13.21 10.10
N ALA A 521 -4.35 14.46 10.26
CA ALA A 521 -4.65 15.01 11.58
C ALA A 521 -5.58 14.04 12.38
N PRO A 522 -5.49 14.00 13.73
CA PRO A 522 -6.35 13.18 14.59
C PRO A 522 -7.83 13.35 14.25
N ALA A 523 -8.61 12.26 14.24
CA ALA A 523 -10.05 12.36 14.04
C ALA A 523 -10.73 13.06 15.24
N PRO A 524 -11.73 13.96 15.05
CA PRO A 524 -12.43 14.30 13.82
C PRO A 524 -11.86 15.56 13.12
N GLY A 525 -10.55 15.75 13.15
CA GLY A 525 -9.85 16.89 12.56
C GLY A 525 -9.98 17.01 11.04
N VAL A 526 -10.04 18.25 10.56
CA VAL A 526 -10.26 18.61 9.16
C VAL A 526 -9.23 19.64 8.67
N LEU A 527 -9.16 19.80 7.36
CA LEU A 527 -8.46 20.89 6.68
C LEU A 527 -9.17 22.22 6.99
N ILE A 528 -8.39 23.28 7.25
CA ILE A 528 -8.87 24.64 7.58
C ILE A 528 -8.38 25.61 6.50
N ASP A 529 -9.27 26.48 6.01
CA ASP A 529 -8.88 27.71 5.32
C ASP A 529 -8.60 28.79 6.37
N GLU A 530 -7.32 29.10 6.56
CA GLU A 530 -6.82 30.13 7.47
C GLU A 530 -7.23 31.56 7.08
N ASN A 531 -7.69 31.75 5.84
CA ASN A 531 -7.91 33.08 5.25
C ASN A 531 -9.37 33.30 4.81
N SER A 532 -10.31 32.42 5.18
CA SER A 532 -11.73 32.58 4.83
C SER A 532 -12.28 33.91 5.37
N PRO A 533 -13.15 34.62 4.63
CA PRO A 533 -13.94 35.72 5.18
C PRO A 533 -14.66 35.30 6.46
N GLY A 534 -14.67 36.19 7.46
CA GLY A 534 -15.15 35.89 8.82
C GLY A 534 -14.12 35.25 9.76
N GLY A 535 -13.01 34.72 9.22
CA GLY A 535 -11.95 34.06 10.00
C GLY A 535 -11.78 32.59 9.62
N PRO A 536 -10.83 31.87 10.26
CA PRO A 536 -10.51 30.50 9.90
C PRO A 536 -11.67 29.52 10.09
N VAL A 537 -11.92 28.67 9.08
CA VAL A 537 -13.05 27.72 9.06
C VAL A 537 -12.67 26.43 8.35
N ALA A 538 -13.37 25.33 8.65
CA ALA A 538 -13.30 24.08 7.90
C ALA A 538 -13.37 24.33 6.37
N ASP A 539 -12.41 23.78 5.64
CA ASP A 539 -12.21 23.99 4.20
C ASP A 539 -13.49 23.74 3.36
N ALA A 540 -14.21 22.65 3.67
CA ALA A 540 -15.49 22.29 3.06
C ALA A 540 -16.68 23.22 3.45
N ARG A 541 -16.39 24.38 4.04
CA ARG A 541 -17.31 25.49 4.35
C ARG A 541 -16.72 26.87 4.02
N SER A 542 -15.50 26.92 3.49
CA SER A 542 -14.78 28.14 3.09
C SER A 542 -15.60 29.05 2.19
N GLN A 543 -15.53 30.36 2.43
CA GLN A 543 -16.21 31.37 1.61
C GLN A 543 -15.26 32.07 0.64
N GLY A 544 -15.72 32.29 -0.58
CA GLY A 544 -15.07 33.18 -1.53
C GLY A 544 -15.22 34.66 -1.12
N PRO A 545 -14.51 35.59 -1.78
CA PRO A 545 -14.52 37.02 -1.43
C PRO A 545 -15.88 37.73 -1.49
N ASP A 546 -16.92 37.09 -2.05
CA ASP A 546 -18.30 37.56 -2.08
C ASP A 546 -19.16 37.06 -0.88
N GLY A 547 -18.55 36.40 0.11
CA GLY A 547 -19.22 35.85 1.28
C GLY A 547 -20.01 34.56 1.00
N ARG A 548 -19.79 33.91 -0.15
CA ARG A 548 -20.50 32.67 -0.53
C ARG A 548 -19.54 31.50 -0.49
N HIS A 549 -20.03 30.35 -0.01
CA HIS A 549 -19.27 29.10 0.00
C HIS A 549 -18.68 28.77 -1.39
N ASP A 550 -17.39 28.45 -1.48
CA ASP A 550 -16.67 28.26 -2.76
C ASP A 550 -15.76 27.02 -2.82
N TYR A 551 -15.78 26.19 -1.77
CA TYR A 551 -14.86 25.06 -1.56
C TYR A 551 -13.36 25.45 -1.51
N ASN A 552 -13.05 26.64 -0.97
CA ASN A 552 -11.69 27.20 -0.86
C ASN A 552 -10.95 27.24 -2.21
N LEU A 553 -11.56 27.90 -3.19
CA LEU A 553 -10.96 28.01 -4.53
C LEU A 553 -9.57 28.64 -4.49
N ARG A 554 -9.33 29.56 -3.55
CA ARG A 554 -8.03 30.21 -3.33
C ARG A 554 -6.93 29.21 -2.94
N GLY A 555 -7.16 28.41 -1.90
CA GLY A 555 -6.17 27.45 -1.39
C GLY A 555 -5.83 26.40 -2.44
N GLU A 556 -6.85 25.83 -3.08
CA GLU A 556 -6.64 24.84 -4.15
C GLU A 556 -5.93 25.44 -5.37
N SER A 557 -6.31 26.67 -5.78
CA SER A 557 -5.66 27.37 -6.89
C SER A 557 -4.21 27.72 -6.57
N CYS A 558 -3.86 27.92 -5.30
CA CYS A 558 -2.48 28.05 -4.88
C CYS A 558 -1.72 26.72 -5.00
N VAL A 559 -2.25 25.64 -4.45
CA VAL A 559 -1.61 24.31 -4.56
C VAL A 559 -1.45 23.87 -6.02
N TYR A 560 -2.45 24.13 -6.87
CA TYR A 560 -2.36 23.90 -8.32
C TYR A 560 -1.26 24.74 -8.99
N ARG A 561 -1.14 26.03 -8.67
CA ARG A 561 -0.09 26.90 -9.21
C ARG A 561 1.30 26.44 -8.78
N LEU A 562 1.49 26.04 -7.51
CA LEU A 562 2.76 25.46 -7.05
C LEU A 562 3.06 24.15 -7.80
N ALA A 563 2.10 23.21 -7.86
CA ALA A 563 2.25 21.90 -8.49
C ALA A 563 2.68 21.97 -9.97
N PHE A 564 2.14 22.93 -10.72
CA PHE A 564 2.46 23.13 -12.15
C PHE A 564 3.58 24.15 -12.40
N ASN A 565 4.25 24.65 -11.36
CA ASN A 565 5.25 25.74 -11.43
C ASN A 565 4.74 26.97 -12.21
N LYS A 566 3.53 27.40 -11.87
CA LYS A 566 2.82 28.59 -12.37
C LYS A 566 2.62 29.65 -11.28
N ALA A 567 3.38 29.56 -10.20
CA ALA A 567 3.22 30.42 -9.04
C ALA A 567 3.72 31.86 -9.35
N PRO A 568 3.07 32.92 -8.84
CA PRO A 568 3.58 34.27 -8.93
C PRO A 568 4.90 34.40 -8.15
N ARG A 569 5.65 35.47 -8.38
CA ARG A 569 6.99 35.67 -7.77
C ARG A 569 7.03 35.48 -6.25
N ALA A 570 5.98 35.92 -5.53
CA ALA A 570 5.87 35.78 -4.07
C ALA A 570 5.72 34.32 -3.58
N GLU A 571 5.35 33.40 -4.47
CA GLU A 571 5.19 31.96 -4.21
C GLU A 571 6.31 31.13 -4.91
N GLY A 572 7.25 31.79 -5.59
CA GLY A 572 8.23 31.13 -6.47
C GLY A 572 9.21 30.20 -5.75
N GLU A 573 9.63 30.56 -4.54
CA GLU A 573 10.51 29.71 -3.71
C GLU A 573 9.79 28.45 -3.25
N TRP A 574 8.50 28.55 -2.91
CA TRP A 574 7.65 27.41 -2.58
C TRP A 574 7.43 26.48 -3.78
N ALA A 575 7.24 27.04 -4.98
CA ALA A 575 7.14 26.26 -6.21
C ALA A 575 8.45 25.54 -6.55
N ALA A 576 9.61 26.18 -6.34
CA ALA A 576 10.93 25.58 -6.52
C ALA A 576 11.17 24.43 -5.52
N ARG A 577 10.92 24.65 -4.22
CA ARG A 577 11.02 23.62 -3.17
C ARG A 577 10.11 22.42 -3.45
N LEU A 578 8.85 22.67 -3.83
CA LEU A 578 7.90 21.61 -4.21
C LEU A 578 8.40 20.82 -5.44
N ALA A 579 8.94 21.50 -6.45
CA ALA A 579 9.47 20.85 -7.65
C ALA A 579 10.69 19.95 -7.34
N GLU A 580 11.60 20.42 -6.49
CA GLU A 580 12.77 19.67 -6.01
C GLU A 580 12.35 18.44 -5.18
N GLY A 581 11.46 18.63 -4.19
CA GLY A 581 10.93 17.52 -3.40
C GLY A 581 10.16 16.50 -4.25
N LEU A 582 9.39 16.94 -5.23
CA LEU A 582 8.74 16.07 -6.20
C LEU A 582 9.76 15.25 -7.03
N ASP A 583 10.86 15.85 -7.48
CA ASP A 583 11.83 15.15 -8.32
C ASP A 583 12.67 14.12 -7.54
N ALA A 584 12.84 14.31 -6.22
CA ALA A 584 13.41 13.30 -5.33
C ALA A 584 12.56 12.00 -5.21
N THR A 585 11.35 11.96 -5.77
CA THR A 585 10.43 10.79 -5.70
C THR A 585 10.34 9.96 -6.99
N ARG A 586 11.13 10.30 -8.03
CA ARG A 586 11.00 9.71 -9.37
C ARG A 586 11.25 8.21 -9.38
N ARG A 587 10.39 7.47 -10.10
CA ARG A 587 10.54 6.03 -10.41
C ARG A 587 10.89 5.83 -11.88
N THR A 588 11.84 4.95 -12.17
CA THR A 588 12.51 4.86 -13.49
C THR A 588 12.03 3.72 -14.38
N GLY A 589 11.35 2.72 -13.81
CA GLY A 589 11.05 1.43 -14.43
C GLY A 589 12.12 0.35 -14.19
N ASP A 590 13.29 0.70 -13.62
CA ASP A 590 14.41 -0.22 -13.52
C ASP A 590 14.37 -1.06 -12.23
N LEU A 591 13.87 -2.28 -12.35
CA LEU A 591 13.74 -3.25 -11.25
C LEU A 591 14.94 -4.23 -11.14
N HIS A 592 16.04 -4.02 -11.89
CA HIS A 592 17.24 -4.88 -11.84
C HIS A 592 16.95 -6.35 -12.16
N GLY A 593 16.13 -6.62 -13.17
CA GLY A 593 15.70 -7.97 -13.54
C GLY A 593 14.63 -8.60 -12.63
N LYS A 594 14.26 -8.00 -11.48
CA LYS A 594 13.28 -8.57 -10.54
C LYS A 594 11.90 -8.72 -11.20
N PRO A 595 11.25 -9.89 -11.10
CA PRO A 595 9.86 -10.07 -11.53
C PRO A 595 8.90 -9.20 -10.71
N ALA A 596 7.94 -8.59 -11.39
CA ALA A 596 6.88 -7.83 -10.74
C ALA A 596 5.50 -8.16 -11.33
N LEU A 597 4.46 -8.14 -10.49
CA LEU A 597 3.07 -8.26 -10.91
C LEU A 597 2.26 -7.10 -10.30
N ILE A 598 1.70 -6.26 -11.15
CA ILE A 598 0.90 -5.11 -10.73
C ILE A 598 -0.57 -5.31 -11.11
N VAL A 599 -1.47 -5.10 -10.15
CA VAL A 599 -2.93 -5.05 -10.33
C VAL A 599 -3.37 -3.58 -10.27
N HIS A 600 -4.37 -3.19 -11.06
CA HIS A 600 -4.91 -1.83 -10.99
C HIS A 600 -6.34 -1.77 -11.53
N GLY A 601 -7.26 -1.15 -10.78
CA GLY A 601 -8.60 -0.85 -11.28
C GLY A 601 -8.57 0.17 -12.42
N ARG A 602 -9.20 -0.15 -13.55
CA ARG A 602 -9.29 0.73 -14.73
C ARG A 602 -9.84 2.09 -14.36
N ASP A 603 -10.84 2.12 -13.47
CA ASP A 603 -11.69 3.27 -13.21
C ASP A 603 -11.23 4.11 -12.01
N ASP A 604 -10.03 3.83 -11.50
CA ASP A 604 -9.39 4.57 -10.41
C ASP A 604 -9.28 6.08 -10.69
N THR A 605 -9.87 6.89 -9.80
CA THR A 605 -9.81 8.36 -9.77
C THR A 605 -8.87 8.91 -8.70
N ARG A 606 -8.34 8.05 -7.83
CA ARG A 606 -7.42 8.39 -6.75
C ARG A 606 -5.96 8.29 -7.20
N VAL A 607 -5.61 7.26 -7.96
CA VAL A 607 -4.32 7.08 -8.65
C VAL A 607 -4.61 6.67 -10.09
N PRO A 608 -4.94 7.59 -11.02
CA PRO A 608 -5.39 7.20 -12.36
C PRO A 608 -4.39 6.31 -13.11
N VAL A 609 -4.87 5.21 -13.69
CA VAL A 609 -4.06 4.20 -14.44
C VAL A 609 -3.10 4.80 -15.47
N ASN A 610 -3.49 5.91 -16.10
CA ASN A 610 -2.71 6.64 -17.10
C ASN A 610 -1.52 7.43 -16.51
N HIS A 611 -1.44 7.57 -15.20
CA HIS A 611 -0.41 8.29 -14.48
C HIS A 611 0.54 7.36 -13.71
N SER A 612 0.04 6.17 -13.35
CA SER A 612 0.77 5.10 -12.69
C SER A 612 1.11 3.96 -13.67
N THR A 613 0.43 2.82 -13.61
CA THR A 613 0.95 1.55 -14.14
C THR A 613 1.08 1.52 -15.67
N ARG A 614 0.18 2.16 -16.42
CA ARG A 614 0.22 2.13 -17.89
C ARG A 614 1.50 2.75 -18.47
N PRO A 615 1.91 3.99 -18.12
CA PRO A 615 3.22 4.50 -18.53
C PRO A 615 4.39 3.80 -17.82
N TYR A 616 4.22 3.27 -16.61
CA TYR A 616 5.28 2.51 -15.91
C TYR A 616 5.74 1.27 -16.70
N LEU A 617 4.81 0.55 -17.34
CA LEU A 617 5.15 -0.55 -18.25
C LEU A 617 6.13 -0.15 -19.36
N GLY A 618 5.92 1.02 -19.97
CA GLY A 618 6.81 1.54 -21.00
C GLY A 618 8.19 1.89 -20.45
N LEU A 619 8.25 2.44 -19.23
CA LEU A 619 9.51 2.75 -18.53
C LEU A 619 10.29 1.47 -18.23
N ASN A 620 9.63 0.45 -17.66
CA ASN A 620 10.25 -0.84 -17.35
C ASN A 620 10.70 -1.59 -18.62
N SER A 621 9.87 -1.64 -19.67
CA SER A 621 10.26 -2.23 -20.97
C SER A 621 11.49 -1.54 -21.58
N ARG A 622 11.61 -0.22 -21.46
CA ARG A 622 12.81 0.52 -21.89
C ARG A 622 14.03 0.24 -21.01
N ALA A 623 13.86 0.25 -19.68
CA ALA A 623 14.95 -0.03 -18.74
C ALA A 623 15.52 -1.44 -18.89
N GLN A 624 14.67 -2.44 -19.15
CA GLN A 624 15.07 -3.83 -19.38
C GLN A 624 15.34 -4.14 -20.86
N HIS A 625 15.55 -3.11 -21.70
CA HIS A 625 15.91 -3.20 -23.13
C HIS A 625 15.01 -4.10 -24.02
N GLY A 626 13.72 -4.25 -23.68
CA GLY A 626 12.80 -5.08 -24.47
C GLY A 626 11.62 -5.60 -23.65
N VAL A 627 11.58 -6.92 -23.41
CA VAL A 627 10.53 -7.56 -22.60
C VAL A 627 10.76 -7.19 -21.14
N GLY A 628 9.93 -6.27 -20.64
CA GLY A 628 9.96 -5.83 -19.24
C GLY A 628 9.65 -6.95 -18.25
N THR A 629 10.09 -6.77 -17.00
CA THR A 629 9.89 -7.71 -15.89
C THR A 629 8.52 -7.57 -15.21
N VAL A 630 7.76 -6.51 -15.55
CA VAL A 630 6.44 -6.21 -15.00
C VAL A 630 5.32 -6.88 -15.82
N ALA A 631 4.66 -7.86 -15.22
CA ALA A 631 3.32 -8.29 -15.61
C ALA A 631 2.27 -7.31 -15.06
N TYR A 632 1.19 -7.06 -15.82
CA TYR A 632 0.14 -6.10 -15.46
C TYR A 632 -1.26 -6.66 -15.66
N VAL A 633 -2.11 -6.49 -14.65
CA VAL A 633 -3.54 -6.84 -14.67
C VAL A 633 -4.35 -5.56 -14.48
N GLU A 634 -5.01 -5.12 -15.56
CA GLU A 634 -5.95 -4.01 -15.52
C GLU A 634 -7.38 -4.54 -15.32
N VAL A 635 -7.98 -4.26 -14.17
CA VAL A 635 -9.29 -4.80 -13.80
C VAL A 635 -10.37 -3.78 -14.17
N THR A 636 -11.31 -4.16 -15.02
CA THR A 636 -12.47 -3.31 -15.35
C THR A 636 -13.46 -3.22 -14.19
N ASN A 637 -14.29 -2.16 -14.16
CA ASN A 637 -15.31 -1.94 -13.13
C ASN A 637 -14.74 -1.99 -11.70
N ALA A 638 -13.60 -1.34 -11.47
CA ALA A 638 -12.85 -1.44 -10.21
C ALA A 638 -12.12 -0.14 -9.86
N HIS A 639 -12.04 0.20 -8.56
CA HIS A 639 -11.55 1.48 -8.05
C HIS A 639 -10.85 1.36 -6.69
N HIS A 640 -10.06 2.38 -6.34
CA HIS A 640 -9.05 2.45 -5.27
C HIS A 640 -9.41 2.04 -3.83
N PHE A 641 -10.70 1.89 -3.49
CA PHE A 641 -11.15 1.82 -2.09
C PHE A 641 -12.02 0.60 -1.76
N ASP A 642 -12.35 -0.26 -2.73
CA ASP A 642 -13.21 -1.44 -2.57
C ASP A 642 -14.53 -1.15 -1.81
N SER A 643 -15.09 0.05 -1.99
CA SER A 643 -16.23 0.52 -1.18
C SER A 643 -17.54 -0.02 -1.71
N THR A 644 -18.29 -0.74 -0.87
CA THR A 644 -19.67 -1.17 -1.19
C THR A 644 -20.72 -0.26 -0.55
N ALA A 645 -20.50 1.05 -0.56
CA ALA A 645 -21.57 2.01 -0.30
C ALA A 645 -22.68 1.89 -1.37
N PRO A 646 -23.96 2.20 -1.04
CA PRO A 646 -25.07 2.09 -1.98
C PRO A 646 -24.81 2.86 -3.28
N GLY A 647 -24.75 2.14 -4.41
CA GLY A 647 -24.49 2.68 -5.74
C GLY A 647 -23.07 2.39 -6.25
N PHE A 648 -22.11 2.13 -5.36
CA PHE A 648 -20.85 1.48 -5.72
C PHE A 648 -20.98 -0.04 -5.68
N ASP A 649 -21.76 -0.55 -4.72
CA ASP A 649 -22.01 -1.97 -4.50
C ASP A 649 -22.49 -2.72 -5.76
N ASN A 650 -23.39 -2.12 -6.55
CA ASN A 650 -23.91 -2.69 -7.78
C ASN A 650 -23.06 -2.42 -9.04
N ARG A 651 -22.13 -1.45 -8.99
CA ARG A 651 -21.32 -1.00 -10.14
C ARG A 651 -19.90 -1.54 -10.17
N TYR A 652 -19.27 -1.73 -9.01
CA TYR A 652 -17.84 -2.05 -8.92
C TYR A 652 -17.58 -3.42 -8.27
N VAL A 653 -16.38 -3.97 -8.55
CA VAL A 653 -15.85 -5.18 -7.92
C VAL A 653 -14.53 -4.86 -7.18
N PRO A 654 -14.22 -5.56 -6.09
CA PRO A 654 -13.05 -5.26 -5.26
C PRO A 654 -11.72 -5.72 -5.88
N LEU A 655 -10.69 -4.90 -5.72
CA LEU A 655 -9.32 -5.17 -6.15
C LEU A 655 -8.56 -6.04 -5.15
N GLY A 656 -8.96 -6.07 -3.87
CA GLY A 656 -8.40 -6.97 -2.86
C GLY A 656 -8.45 -8.45 -3.27
N TYR A 657 -9.46 -8.86 -4.05
CA TYR A 657 -9.54 -10.19 -4.65
C TYR A 657 -8.40 -10.45 -5.64
N TYR A 658 -8.17 -9.53 -6.57
CA TYR A 658 -7.13 -9.63 -7.59
C TYR A 658 -5.72 -9.42 -7.02
N TYR A 659 -5.57 -8.59 -6.00
CA TYR A 659 -4.33 -8.42 -5.25
C TYR A 659 -3.92 -9.73 -4.55
N GLN A 660 -4.87 -10.43 -3.92
CA GLN A 660 -4.61 -11.75 -3.35
C GLN A 660 -4.26 -12.80 -4.41
N GLN A 661 -4.93 -12.81 -5.58
CA GLN A 661 -4.52 -13.66 -6.71
C GLN A 661 -3.11 -13.33 -7.22
N ALA A 662 -2.73 -12.06 -7.28
CA ALA A 662 -1.41 -11.64 -7.74
C ALA A 662 -0.28 -12.10 -6.80
N LEU A 663 -0.52 -12.06 -5.49
CA LEU A 663 0.40 -12.64 -4.50
C LEU A 663 0.50 -14.17 -4.67
N ASP A 664 -0.62 -14.87 -4.83
CA ASP A 664 -0.65 -16.32 -5.06
C ASP A 664 0.09 -16.73 -6.36
N LEU A 665 -0.02 -15.94 -7.43
CA LEU A 665 0.67 -16.16 -8.70
C LEU A 665 2.18 -15.88 -8.61
N MET A 666 2.58 -14.81 -7.92
CA MET A 666 4.00 -14.51 -7.70
C MET A 666 4.67 -15.58 -6.84
N TRP A 667 4.00 -16.06 -5.79
CA TRP A 667 4.49 -17.17 -4.97
C TRP A 667 4.69 -18.45 -5.80
N GLN A 668 3.73 -18.80 -6.68
CA GLN A 668 3.89 -19.92 -7.62
C GLN A 668 5.06 -19.72 -8.60
N ARG A 669 5.31 -18.48 -9.04
CA ARG A 669 6.47 -18.14 -9.90
C ARG A 669 7.81 -18.29 -9.18
N LEU A 670 7.89 -17.89 -7.90
CA LEU A 670 9.10 -18.03 -7.08
C LEU A 670 9.36 -19.50 -6.73
N ASP A 671 8.30 -20.25 -6.43
CA ASP A 671 8.33 -21.71 -6.21
C ASP A 671 8.71 -22.54 -7.45
N GLY A 672 8.99 -21.91 -8.60
CA GLY A 672 9.27 -22.59 -9.87
C GLY A 672 8.07 -23.34 -10.48
N ARG A 673 6.86 -23.10 -9.96
CA ARG A 673 5.62 -23.82 -10.33
C ARG A 673 4.79 -23.11 -11.40
N GLY A 674 5.14 -21.89 -11.79
CA GLY A 674 4.45 -21.14 -12.84
C GLY A 674 5.31 -20.06 -13.50
N GLN A 675 4.78 -19.47 -14.56
CA GLN A 675 5.24 -18.18 -15.10
C GLN A 675 4.27 -17.08 -14.65
N LEU A 676 4.69 -15.81 -14.66
CA LEU A 676 3.73 -14.73 -14.50
C LEU A 676 2.81 -14.67 -15.73
N PRO A 677 1.52 -14.35 -15.57
CA PRO A 677 0.59 -14.26 -16.68
C PRO A 677 0.99 -13.10 -17.63
N PRO A 678 0.72 -13.22 -18.93
CA PRO A 678 0.89 -12.10 -19.86
C PRO A 678 0.04 -10.90 -19.44
N SER A 679 0.58 -9.69 -19.58
CA SER A 679 -0.13 -8.46 -19.22
C SER A 679 -1.47 -8.34 -19.96
N GLN A 680 -2.54 -8.02 -19.23
CA GLN A 680 -3.92 -8.19 -19.69
C GLN A 680 -4.92 -7.24 -19.04
N VAL A 681 -6.09 -7.12 -19.67
CA VAL A 681 -7.31 -6.53 -19.11
C VAL A 681 -8.22 -7.65 -18.66
N VAL A 682 -8.60 -7.68 -17.39
CA VAL A 682 -9.62 -8.59 -16.86
C VAL A 682 -10.99 -7.93 -16.98
N ARG A 683 -11.87 -8.55 -17.78
CA ARG A 683 -13.24 -8.08 -18.03
C ARG A 683 -14.19 -8.67 -16.99
N THR A 684 -14.49 -7.87 -15.97
CA THR A 684 -15.36 -8.21 -14.86
C THR A 684 -16.82 -7.90 -15.21
N VAL A 685 -17.76 -8.41 -14.42
CA VAL A 685 -19.19 -8.13 -14.58
C VAL A 685 -19.72 -7.52 -13.28
N PRO A 686 -20.19 -6.24 -13.30
CA PRO A 686 -20.82 -5.61 -12.14
C PRO A 686 -21.97 -6.46 -11.57
N ARG A 687 -22.20 -6.36 -10.26
CA ARG A 687 -23.20 -7.18 -9.57
C ARG A 687 -24.64 -6.83 -9.96
N GLY A 688 -24.88 -5.59 -10.38
CA GLY A 688 -26.22 -5.11 -10.74
C GLY A 688 -27.17 -5.09 -9.53
N GLY A 689 -28.47 -5.02 -9.80
CA GLY A 689 -29.48 -4.79 -8.76
C GLY A 689 -29.52 -3.34 -8.28
N GLU A 690 -30.38 -3.08 -7.30
CA GLU A 690 -30.58 -1.73 -6.75
C GLU A 690 -29.40 -1.27 -5.87
N PRO A 691 -29.08 0.04 -5.85
CA PRO A 691 -28.08 0.61 -4.94
C PRO A 691 -28.29 0.22 -3.48
N GLY A 692 -27.29 -0.39 -2.85
CA GLY A 692 -27.34 -0.88 -1.46
C GLY A 692 -27.97 -2.27 -1.30
N HIS A 693 -28.45 -2.86 -2.39
CA HIS A 693 -29.09 -4.18 -2.45
C HIS A 693 -28.50 -5.05 -3.56
N ALA A 694 -27.25 -4.80 -3.98
CA ALA A 694 -26.55 -5.65 -4.94
C ALA A 694 -26.44 -7.11 -4.45
N PRO A 695 -26.67 -8.12 -5.31
CA PRO A 695 -26.53 -9.53 -4.95
C PRO A 695 -25.09 -9.88 -4.55
N GLU A 696 -24.86 -11.00 -3.87
CA GLU A 696 -23.51 -11.40 -3.46
C GLU A 696 -22.51 -11.55 -4.63
N LEU A 697 -21.26 -11.13 -4.43
CA LEU A 697 -20.19 -11.27 -5.42
C LEU A 697 -19.86 -12.74 -5.67
N THR A 698 -19.90 -13.17 -6.92
CA THR A 698 -19.58 -14.54 -7.36
C THR A 698 -18.34 -14.55 -8.27
N PRO A 699 -17.69 -15.71 -8.50
CA PRO A 699 -16.64 -15.85 -9.51
C PRO A 699 -17.09 -15.50 -10.95
N ALA A 700 -18.40 -15.44 -11.23
CA ALA A 700 -18.91 -14.96 -12.52
C ALA A 700 -18.83 -13.42 -12.65
N ASN A 701 -18.72 -12.70 -11.54
CA ASN A 701 -18.48 -11.25 -11.51
C ASN A 701 -16.99 -10.92 -11.59
N VAL A 702 -16.16 -11.73 -10.92
CA VAL A 702 -14.70 -11.59 -10.84
C VAL A 702 -13.99 -12.81 -11.45
N PRO A 703 -13.91 -12.92 -12.79
CA PRO A 703 -13.17 -14.00 -13.44
C PRO A 703 -11.66 -13.91 -13.13
N ASP A 704 -11.01 -15.05 -13.03
CA ASP A 704 -9.60 -15.18 -12.65
C ASP A 704 -8.63 -14.50 -13.63
N ILE A 705 -7.44 -14.15 -13.14
CA ILE A 705 -6.32 -13.71 -13.97
C ILE A 705 -5.87 -14.89 -14.86
N ALA A 706 -5.93 -14.72 -16.18
CA ALA A 706 -5.69 -15.83 -17.10
C ALA A 706 -4.21 -16.04 -17.43
N ASP A 707 -3.72 -17.29 -17.42
CA ASP A 707 -2.41 -17.66 -17.98
C ASP A 707 -2.31 -17.34 -19.49
N ARG A 708 -3.45 -17.40 -20.19
CA ARG A 708 -3.55 -17.30 -21.64
C ARG A 708 -4.69 -16.34 -22.02
N PRO A 709 -4.57 -15.03 -21.71
CA PRO A 709 -5.58 -14.04 -22.03
C PRO A 709 -5.86 -14.02 -23.55
N ALA A 710 -7.11 -13.77 -23.92
CA ALA A 710 -7.53 -13.69 -25.30
C ALA A 710 -6.80 -12.57 -26.05
N ALA A 711 -6.72 -12.67 -27.38
CA ALA A 711 -5.94 -11.73 -28.18
C ALA A 711 -6.40 -10.27 -28.03
N GLY A 712 -7.71 -10.06 -27.82
CA GLY A 712 -8.34 -8.76 -27.56
C GLY A 712 -8.26 -8.27 -26.11
N ASP A 713 -7.61 -9.01 -25.21
CA ASP A 713 -7.45 -8.64 -23.80
C ASP A 713 -5.99 -8.44 -23.39
N ARG A 714 -5.04 -8.80 -24.26
CA ARG A 714 -3.60 -8.61 -24.01
C ARG A 714 -3.20 -7.14 -24.08
N VAL A 715 -2.65 -6.63 -22.98
CA VAL A 715 -1.82 -5.43 -22.96
C VAL A 715 -0.50 -5.74 -23.67
N ARG A 716 -0.01 -4.84 -24.52
CA ARG A 716 1.23 -5.03 -25.30
C ARG A 716 2.10 -3.78 -25.27
N ILE A 717 3.39 -3.97 -25.48
CA ILE A 717 4.35 -2.87 -25.63
C ILE A 717 5.05 -3.06 -26.98
N THR A 718 5.01 -2.04 -27.83
CA THR A 718 5.65 -2.02 -29.15
C THR A 718 6.10 -0.59 -29.43
N ASP A 719 7.35 -0.36 -29.85
CA ASP A 719 7.83 0.97 -30.30
C ASP A 719 7.56 2.08 -29.25
N GLU A 720 7.99 1.83 -28.01
CA GLU A 720 7.72 2.62 -26.79
C GLU A 720 6.23 2.88 -26.48
N THR A 721 5.31 2.25 -27.21
CA THR A 721 3.87 2.46 -27.10
C THR A 721 3.22 1.31 -26.35
N VAL A 722 2.71 1.62 -25.16
CA VAL A 722 1.86 0.73 -24.37
C VAL A 722 0.45 0.73 -24.96
N ARG A 723 -0.05 -0.45 -25.31
CA ARG A 723 -1.33 -0.68 -25.96
C ARG A 723 -2.24 -1.45 -25.03
N ILE A 724 -3.26 -0.75 -24.52
CA ILE A 724 -4.38 -1.32 -23.77
C ILE A 724 -5.54 -1.57 -24.74
N PRO A 725 -6.23 -2.72 -24.68
CA PRO A 725 -7.47 -2.94 -25.42
C PRO A 725 -8.68 -2.21 -24.80
#